data_AF-A0A9E2BEN7-F1
#
_entry.id   AF-A0A9E2BEN7-F1
#
_cell.length_a   1.000
_cell.length_b   1.000
_cell.length_c   1.000
_cell.angle_alpha   90.00
_cell.angle_beta   90.00
_cell.angle_gamma   90.00
#
_symmetry.space_group_name_H-M   'P 1'
#
loop_
_entity.id
_entity.type
_entity.pdbx_description
1 polymer ?
#
loop_
_entity_poly.entity_id
_entity_poly.type
_entity_poly.pdbx_seq_one_letter_code
_entity_poly.pdbx_strand_id
1 'polypeptide(L)'
;MNLKNVANTLLIALAILLAPVGYAAKADKVDVIVGYDAKPGQAERNRVKALGGKNKREFKNFNMRVISISENALKSLEKGKGVKFVVRDLPIRGFSASARQTARQPATGSPNAFAADPNVGIAVLDSGVAEHKDLNVASRINCTASAVASSGTFADSFGSASYSNNDGSSSFSGAWVEYDVAGAGPSSGNVTISGGELLLNDQPDTGTEPSAARSMDLSQAVSATFSFDFRTTSGVDSNDQITLDVSNDGGNTYVTLEIFESYGGANSGSRSYNISPYTSSDTLIRFRVTNLYGGSDEYFAVDNVQINYATSGDATCAVDTTVLTKRTLRDEFNSTSYSNSDGTESWSSTPWIESGDNNDPSGGSIAVETDYCPDPSSRCVEFDARGGVNDTLERAVDLGNATTAELVFDYRLYDIETSAEFVLEVSTDGGAHWDAEPLAVYNTAELVLHESVDLTDFRSADTRIRLRVTDSDPEAHFYIDNVEIEIDGGDSKDPFGHGSHVAGIVGGNGNVSNGAYPGVAPGATIHSIRVFDAAGRGVASDAIAALDWVLSNAAANGIRVVNMSLGKGIEESNTIDPLVLAVEQVWDAGVVVVVSAGNYGRDGNMTITSPGNSRKVITVGSLTDSGTGNDFSDDYVSTFSSMGPTLGDHVLKPDLIAPGNRLIAAMPAKGKLKKDLPNRVTACGNGCTGNYLELSGTSMATAMVSGAAALMLTEDPSLSPSTIKARLMRSARKIDADPTASGAGVLDIDAALNETGILIGQALSPLMGRTDDGPAIHVQDTA
;
A
#
# COMPACT_ATOMS: atom_id res chain seq x y z
N MET A 1 -25.02 -86.60 -1.07
CA MET A 1 -23.95 -85.71 -0.59
C MET A 1 -24.39 -84.30 -0.93
N ASN A 2 -25.05 -83.49 -0.10
CA ASN A 2 -24.96 -83.16 1.32
C ASN A 2 -23.73 -82.30 1.69
N LEU A 3 -24.04 -81.03 2.01
CA LEU A 3 -23.33 -79.96 2.75
C LEU A 3 -23.45 -78.63 1.95
N LYS A 4 -24.43 -77.71 2.06
CA LYS A 4 -25.33 -77.22 3.13
C LYS A 4 -24.68 -77.21 4.51
N ASN A 5 -24.36 -75.99 4.99
CA ASN A 5 -23.76 -75.62 6.28
C ASN A 5 -22.26 -75.32 6.18
N VAL A 6 -21.91 -74.08 5.83
CA VAL A 6 -21.10 -73.12 6.62
C VAL A 6 -20.96 -71.85 5.77
N ALA A 7 -21.93 -70.94 5.86
CA ALA A 7 -21.80 -69.53 5.45
C ALA A 7 -23.00 -68.66 5.86
N ASN A 8 -24.00 -69.22 6.55
CA ASN A 8 -25.22 -68.51 6.96
C ASN A 8 -25.18 -67.96 8.39
N THR A 9 -23.99 -67.73 8.94
CA THR A 9 -23.83 -67.17 10.30
C THR A 9 -22.86 -65.99 10.33
N LEU A 10 -22.88 -65.15 9.29
CA LEU A 10 -22.23 -63.83 9.32
C LEU A 10 -22.94 -62.82 8.40
N LEU A 11 -24.27 -62.92 8.27
CA LEU A 11 -25.14 -61.84 7.82
C LEU A 11 -26.02 -61.46 9.02
N ILE A 12 -26.23 -60.16 9.25
CA ILE A 12 -26.82 -59.52 10.44
C ILE A 12 -25.75 -59.11 11.47
N ALA A 13 -24.88 -58.16 11.09
CA ALA A 13 -24.34 -57.11 11.96
C ALA A 13 -23.32 -56.22 11.20
N LEU A 14 -23.72 -55.58 10.09
CA LEU A 14 -23.07 -54.35 9.61
C LEU A 14 -23.93 -53.67 8.53
N ALA A 15 -25.16 -53.34 8.89
CA ALA A 15 -26.03 -52.50 8.09
C ALA A 15 -26.64 -51.46 9.02
N ILE A 16 -25.87 -50.40 9.31
CA ILE A 16 -26.25 -49.05 9.72
C ILE A 16 -24.91 -48.26 9.81
N LEU A 17 -24.91 -47.01 9.35
CA LEU A 17 -23.79 -46.05 9.30
C LEU A 17 -22.75 -46.25 8.20
N LEU A 18 -23.15 -45.98 6.95
CA LEU A 18 -22.37 -45.14 6.03
C LEU A 18 -23.38 -44.37 5.17
N ALA A 19 -23.93 -43.30 5.75
CA ALA A 19 -24.42 -42.20 4.92
C ALA A 19 -23.26 -41.77 4.01
N PRO A 20 -23.50 -41.40 2.74
CA PRO A 20 -22.45 -40.80 1.95
C PRO A 20 -22.00 -39.56 2.71
N VAL A 21 -20.78 -39.60 3.26
CA VAL A 21 -20.07 -38.39 3.63
C VAL A 21 -19.87 -37.68 2.30
N GLY A 22 -20.85 -36.85 1.94
CA GLY A 22 -20.69 -35.85 0.92
C GLY A 22 -19.59 -34.94 1.43
N TYR A 23 -18.35 -35.24 1.07
CA TYR A 23 -17.38 -34.21 0.85
C TYR A 23 -17.98 -33.34 -0.25
N ALA A 24 -18.74 -32.32 0.15
CA ALA A 24 -19.00 -31.19 -0.72
C ALA A 24 -17.61 -30.62 -1.02
N ALA A 25 -17.08 -30.97 -2.19
CA ALA A 25 -15.92 -30.28 -2.74
C ALA A 25 -16.24 -28.79 -2.64
N LYS A 26 -15.44 -28.06 -1.87
CA LYS A 26 -15.50 -26.60 -1.81
C LYS A 26 -15.50 -26.15 -3.27
N ALA A 27 -16.61 -25.61 -3.76
CA ALA A 27 -16.68 -25.18 -5.14
C ALA A 27 -15.66 -24.05 -5.30
N ASP A 28 -14.54 -24.33 -5.96
CA ASP A 28 -13.51 -23.32 -6.21
C ASP A 28 -14.17 -22.16 -6.96
N LYS A 29 -14.22 -21.00 -6.29
CA LYS A 29 -14.72 -19.76 -6.87
C LYS A 29 -13.60 -19.11 -7.64
N VAL A 30 -13.93 -18.52 -8.77
CA VAL A 30 -13.02 -17.77 -9.61
C VAL A 30 -13.55 -16.36 -9.81
N ASP A 31 -12.62 -15.42 -9.88
CA ASP A 31 -12.90 -14.02 -10.11
C ASP A 31 -12.85 -13.75 -11.62
N VAL A 32 -13.91 -13.14 -12.13
CA VAL A 32 -14.09 -12.80 -13.55
C VAL A 32 -14.48 -11.35 -13.71
N ILE A 33 -13.99 -10.73 -14.78
CA ILE A 33 -14.43 -9.42 -15.26
C ILE A 33 -15.52 -9.67 -16.30
N VAL A 34 -16.71 -9.14 -16.04
CA VAL A 34 -17.86 -9.22 -16.93
C VAL A 34 -18.09 -7.86 -17.56
N GLY A 35 -18.06 -7.80 -18.88
CA GLY A 35 -18.42 -6.62 -19.67
C GLY A 35 -19.86 -6.68 -20.14
N TYR A 36 -20.52 -5.52 -20.17
CA TYR A 36 -21.93 -5.38 -20.54
C TYR A 36 -22.14 -4.34 -21.64
N ASP A 37 -23.21 -4.51 -22.43
CA ASP A 37 -23.60 -3.55 -23.46
C ASP A 37 -24.03 -2.20 -22.87
N ALA A 38 -24.58 -2.22 -21.64
CA ALA A 38 -24.98 -1.05 -20.87
C ALA A 38 -24.67 -1.27 -19.39
N LYS A 39 -24.58 -0.17 -18.62
CA LYS A 39 -24.22 -0.23 -17.20
C LYS A 39 -25.16 -1.18 -16.44
N PRO A 40 -24.64 -2.26 -15.82
CA PRO A 40 -25.48 -3.29 -15.20
C PRO A 40 -26.19 -2.76 -13.95
N GLY A 41 -27.46 -3.12 -13.76
CA GLY A 41 -28.30 -2.64 -12.65
C GLY A 41 -28.53 -3.66 -11.53
N GLN A 42 -29.56 -3.41 -10.72
CA GLN A 42 -29.97 -4.31 -9.61
C GLN A 42 -30.42 -5.69 -10.11
N ALA A 43 -31.09 -5.76 -11.27
CA ALA A 43 -31.54 -7.02 -11.85
C ALA A 43 -30.38 -8.00 -12.08
N GLU A 44 -29.24 -7.49 -12.55
CA GLU A 44 -28.05 -8.30 -12.76
C GLU A 44 -27.40 -8.72 -11.44
N ARG A 45 -27.38 -7.84 -10.42
CA ARG A 45 -26.91 -8.22 -9.07
C ARG A 45 -27.72 -9.39 -8.50
N ASN A 46 -29.04 -9.35 -8.67
CA ASN A 46 -29.92 -10.42 -8.23
C ASN A 46 -29.64 -11.73 -8.99
N ARG A 47 -29.38 -11.65 -10.30
CA ARG A 47 -28.98 -12.80 -11.13
C ARG A 47 -27.67 -13.42 -10.64
N VAL A 48 -26.64 -12.61 -10.44
CA VAL A 48 -25.33 -13.07 -9.94
C VAL A 48 -25.49 -13.78 -8.59
N LYS A 49 -26.27 -13.20 -7.67
CA LYS A 49 -26.59 -13.83 -6.38
C LYS A 49 -27.33 -15.16 -6.55
N ALA A 50 -28.30 -15.24 -7.47
CA ALA A 50 -29.04 -16.47 -7.77
C ALA A 50 -28.14 -17.58 -8.35
N LEU A 51 -27.04 -17.23 -9.02
CA LEU A 51 -26.02 -18.17 -9.49
C LEU A 51 -24.98 -18.54 -8.41
N GLY A 52 -25.15 -18.08 -7.16
CA GLY A 52 -24.19 -18.28 -6.07
C GLY A 52 -22.93 -17.41 -6.18
N GLY A 53 -22.95 -16.43 -7.07
CA GLY A 53 -21.87 -15.46 -7.28
C GLY A 53 -21.94 -14.28 -6.31
N LYS A 54 -20.82 -13.60 -6.14
CA LYS A 54 -20.66 -12.38 -5.34
C LYS A 54 -20.07 -11.28 -6.21
N ASN A 55 -20.65 -10.07 -6.17
CA ASN A 55 -20.02 -8.90 -6.78
C ASN A 55 -18.82 -8.49 -5.93
N LYS A 56 -17.64 -8.36 -6.53
CA LYS A 56 -16.41 -7.92 -5.87
C LYS A 56 -16.06 -6.47 -6.16
N ARG A 57 -16.37 -5.98 -7.37
CA ARG A 57 -16.07 -4.60 -7.79
C ARG A 57 -17.02 -4.17 -8.89
N GLU A 58 -17.46 -2.92 -8.83
CA GLU A 58 -18.21 -2.25 -9.89
C GLU A 58 -17.41 -1.03 -10.34
N PHE A 59 -17.36 -0.76 -11.65
CA PHE A 59 -16.65 0.40 -12.18
C PHE A 59 -17.62 1.54 -12.51
N LYS A 60 -17.19 2.78 -12.31
CA LYS A 60 -18.02 3.99 -12.47
C LYS A 60 -18.24 4.33 -13.93
N ASN A 61 -17.17 4.36 -14.72
CA ASN A 61 -17.17 4.80 -16.12
C ASN A 61 -17.15 3.63 -17.11
N PHE A 62 -16.73 2.44 -16.67
CA PHE A 62 -16.77 1.23 -17.47
C PHE A 62 -18.05 0.44 -17.23
N ASN A 63 -18.66 -0.07 -18.30
CA ASN A 63 -19.76 -1.04 -18.22
C ASN A 63 -19.22 -2.44 -17.87
N MET A 64 -18.48 -2.54 -16.77
CA MET A 64 -17.82 -3.76 -16.32
C MET A 64 -18.08 -4.03 -14.84
N ARG A 65 -17.99 -5.29 -14.42
CA ARG A 65 -18.00 -5.71 -13.00
C ARG A 65 -17.05 -6.87 -12.76
N VAL A 66 -16.47 -6.94 -11.58
CA VAL A 66 -15.76 -8.13 -11.09
C VAL A 66 -16.72 -8.97 -10.27
N ILE A 67 -16.84 -10.25 -10.63
CA ILE A 67 -17.73 -11.21 -10.00
C ILE A 67 -16.91 -12.43 -9.58
N SER A 68 -17.11 -12.86 -8.34
CA SER A 68 -16.59 -14.13 -7.83
C SER A 68 -17.67 -15.19 -7.91
N ILE A 69 -17.45 -16.26 -8.68
CA ILE A 69 -18.48 -17.26 -8.98
C ILE A 69 -17.85 -18.64 -9.14
N SER A 70 -18.63 -19.72 -8.97
CA SER A 70 -18.11 -21.07 -9.23
C SER A 70 -17.88 -21.30 -10.73
N GLU A 71 -16.87 -22.10 -11.06
CA GLU A 71 -16.55 -22.50 -12.44
C GLU A 71 -17.77 -23.04 -13.20
N ASN A 72 -18.59 -23.86 -12.52
CA ASN A 72 -19.79 -24.47 -13.13
C ASN A 72 -20.87 -23.45 -13.52
N ALA A 73 -20.86 -22.25 -12.93
CA ALA A 73 -21.85 -21.21 -13.19
C ALA A 73 -21.41 -20.18 -14.24
N LEU A 74 -20.16 -20.23 -14.74
CA LEU A 74 -19.64 -19.29 -15.75
C LEU A 74 -20.48 -19.30 -17.04
N LYS A 75 -20.81 -20.48 -17.58
CA LYS A 75 -21.64 -20.60 -18.79
C LYS A 75 -23.04 -20.01 -18.62
N SER A 76 -23.56 -20.03 -17.40
CA SER A 76 -24.85 -19.42 -17.08
C SER A 76 -24.73 -17.91 -16.94
N LEU A 77 -23.59 -17.41 -16.46
CA LEU A 77 -23.27 -15.98 -16.40
C LEU A 77 -23.11 -15.38 -17.81
N GLU A 78 -22.38 -16.06 -18.70
CA GLU A 78 -22.16 -15.66 -20.11
C GLU A 78 -23.45 -15.51 -20.91
N LYS A 79 -24.46 -16.33 -20.63
CA LYS A 79 -25.83 -16.21 -21.22
C LYS A 79 -26.62 -15.04 -20.62
N GLY A 80 -25.94 -14.11 -19.97
CA GLY A 80 -26.42 -12.84 -19.46
C GLY A 80 -27.20 -12.05 -20.49
N LYS A 81 -28.35 -11.49 -20.12
CA LYS A 81 -28.96 -10.48 -21.01
C LYS A 81 -28.07 -9.24 -20.97
N GLY A 82 -27.50 -8.86 -22.11
CA GLY A 82 -26.61 -7.70 -22.22
C GLY A 82 -25.18 -7.94 -21.72
N VAL A 83 -24.80 -9.20 -21.44
CA VAL A 83 -23.40 -9.57 -21.19
C VAL A 83 -22.69 -9.68 -22.54
N LYS A 84 -21.60 -8.91 -22.70
CA LYS A 84 -20.78 -8.88 -23.90
C LYS A 84 -19.64 -9.90 -23.83
N PHE A 85 -19.00 -10.01 -22.67
CA PHE A 85 -17.92 -10.97 -22.42
C PHE A 85 -17.82 -11.31 -20.94
N VAL A 86 -17.25 -12.47 -20.65
CA VAL A 86 -16.82 -12.91 -19.32
C VAL A 86 -15.38 -13.39 -19.47
N VAL A 87 -14.45 -12.74 -18.79
CA VAL A 87 -13.02 -13.10 -18.84
C VAL A 87 -12.48 -13.26 -17.43
N ARG A 88 -11.41 -14.03 -17.25
CA ARG A 88 -10.80 -14.19 -15.92
C ARG A 88 -10.12 -12.89 -15.48
N ASP A 89 -10.22 -12.57 -14.19
CA ASP A 89 -9.43 -11.50 -13.61
C ASP A 89 -8.00 -12.01 -13.36
N LEU A 90 -7.12 -11.77 -14.34
CA LEU A 90 -5.79 -12.36 -14.36
C LEU A 90 -4.77 -11.49 -13.62
N PRO A 91 -3.73 -12.10 -13.03
CA PRO A 91 -2.61 -11.38 -12.47
C PRO A 91 -1.91 -10.51 -13.52
N ILE A 92 -1.59 -9.29 -13.13
CA ILE A 92 -0.71 -8.38 -13.86
C ILE A 92 0.65 -8.31 -13.14
N ARG A 93 1.70 -7.98 -13.89
CA ARG A 93 3.07 -7.84 -13.36
C ARG A 93 3.73 -6.58 -13.88
N GLY A 94 4.58 -5.96 -13.05
CA GLY A 94 5.56 -4.98 -13.51
C GLY A 94 6.70 -5.69 -14.25
N PHE A 95 7.24 -5.06 -15.30
CA PHE A 95 8.25 -5.66 -16.15
C PHE A 95 9.68 -5.19 -15.82
N SER A 96 10.31 -5.81 -14.83
CA SER A 96 11.74 -5.65 -14.55
C SER A 96 12.53 -6.93 -14.86
N ALA A 97 13.79 -6.79 -15.28
CA ALA A 97 14.73 -7.86 -15.59
C ALA A 97 16.14 -7.51 -15.10
N SER A 98 16.90 -8.52 -14.68
CA SER A 98 18.31 -8.38 -14.30
C SER A 98 19.23 -8.49 -15.52
N ALA A 99 19.86 -7.40 -15.99
CA ALA A 99 20.76 -7.38 -17.17
C ALA A 99 22.26 -7.13 -16.81
N ARG A 100 23.27 -7.09 -17.72
CA ARG A 100 24.73 -6.79 -17.47
C ARG A 100 25.22 -5.45 -18.15
N GLN A 101 26.22 -4.75 -17.55
CA GLN A 101 26.56 -3.27 -17.52
C GLN A 101 26.59 -2.44 -18.81
N THR A 102 25.73 -1.40 -18.92
CA THR A 102 25.62 -0.42 -20.03
C THR A 102 24.72 0.79 -19.60
N ALA A 103 25.14 2.05 -19.77
CA ALA A 103 24.43 3.23 -19.23
C ALA A 103 24.14 4.32 -20.28
N ARG A 104 22.89 4.77 -20.42
CA ARG A 104 22.58 6.18 -20.76
C ARG A 104 21.20 6.61 -20.25
N GLN A 105 21.20 7.53 -19.30
CA GLN A 105 20.11 8.49 -19.11
C GLN A 105 20.41 9.76 -19.95
N PRO A 106 19.40 10.58 -20.30
CA PRO A 106 19.62 11.77 -21.13
C PRO A 106 20.80 12.59 -20.62
N ALA A 107 21.71 12.97 -21.53
CA ALA A 107 22.89 13.75 -21.15
C ALA A 107 22.46 15.10 -20.57
N THR A 108 23.11 15.50 -19.48
CA THR A 108 23.11 16.87 -18.97
C THR A 108 23.47 17.84 -20.09
N GLY A 109 22.55 18.75 -20.46
CA GLY A 109 22.83 19.85 -21.39
C GLY A 109 21.92 20.02 -22.62
N SER A 110 20.81 19.27 -22.78
CA SER A 110 19.76 19.72 -23.72
C SER A 110 19.10 20.98 -23.14
N PRO A 111 18.99 22.09 -23.89
CA PRO A 111 18.33 23.33 -23.44
C PRO A 111 16.89 23.13 -22.93
N ASN A 112 16.28 21.97 -23.22
CA ASN A 112 14.90 21.62 -22.91
C ASN A 112 14.73 20.75 -21.65
N ALA A 113 15.82 20.35 -20.97
CA ALA A 113 15.78 19.43 -19.82
C ALA A 113 15.03 19.96 -18.57
N PHE A 114 14.64 21.25 -18.56
CA PHE A 114 13.88 21.89 -17.47
C PHE A 114 12.50 22.38 -17.91
N ALA A 115 12.05 22.02 -19.12
CA ALA A 115 10.94 22.67 -19.80
C ALA A 115 9.62 21.86 -19.77
N ALA A 116 9.38 21.02 -18.76
CA ALA A 116 8.05 20.46 -18.55
C ALA A 116 7.23 21.41 -17.67
N ASP A 117 6.03 21.77 -18.12
CA ASP A 117 5.12 22.65 -17.38
C ASP A 117 4.60 21.84 -16.17
N PRO A 118 4.67 22.37 -14.93
CA PRO A 118 4.11 21.70 -13.76
C PRO A 118 2.61 21.38 -13.90
N ASN A 119 1.90 22.02 -14.84
CA ASN A 119 0.50 21.71 -15.17
C ASN A 119 0.30 20.45 -16.03
N VAL A 120 1.37 19.83 -16.54
CA VAL A 120 1.32 18.53 -17.22
C VAL A 120 1.56 17.41 -16.20
N GLY A 121 0.46 16.85 -15.72
CA GLY A 121 0.45 15.72 -14.80
C GLY A 121 0.61 14.37 -15.49
N ILE A 122 1.35 13.46 -14.87
CA ILE A 122 1.59 12.09 -15.34
C ILE A 122 1.13 11.11 -14.26
N ALA A 123 0.15 10.27 -14.59
CA ALA A 123 -0.29 9.18 -13.73
C ALA A 123 0.61 7.95 -13.92
N VAL A 124 1.29 7.53 -12.86
CA VAL A 124 2.11 6.31 -12.84
C VAL A 124 1.32 5.20 -12.15
N LEU A 125 0.82 4.25 -12.94
CA LEU A 125 0.08 3.08 -12.45
C LEU A 125 1.08 1.95 -12.17
N ASP A 126 1.40 1.73 -10.90
CA ASP A 126 2.45 0.78 -10.51
C ASP A 126 2.34 0.33 -9.03
N SER A 127 3.44 0.07 -8.33
CA SER A 127 3.48 -0.33 -6.92
C SER A 127 3.32 0.81 -5.91
N GLY A 128 3.05 2.01 -6.42
CA GLY A 128 3.13 3.26 -5.69
C GLY A 128 4.39 4.02 -6.10
N VAL A 129 4.54 5.23 -5.57
CA VAL A 129 5.76 6.03 -5.69
C VAL A 129 6.12 6.39 -4.25
N ALA A 130 7.39 6.41 -3.88
CA ALA A 130 7.82 6.82 -2.55
C ALA A 130 7.93 8.35 -2.45
N GLU A 131 8.06 8.87 -1.23
CA GLU A 131 8.67 10.20 -1.06
C GLU A 131 10.16 10.07 -1.42
N HIS A 132 10.64 11.01 -2.23
CA HIS A 132 12.04 11.06 -2.66
C HIS A 132 12.36 12.50 -3.04
N LYS A 133 13.52 13.02 -2.63
CA LYS A 133 13.91 14.42 -2.85
C LYS A 133 13.97 14.83 -4.33
N ASP A 134 14.11 13.87 -5.24
CA ASP A 134 14.04 14.11 -6.68
C ASP A 134 12.64 14.14 -7.29
N LEU A 135 11.60 13.65 -6.59
CA LEU A 135 10.28 13.40 -7.17
C LEU A 135 9.27 14.47 -6.72
N ASN A 136 8.62 15.11 -7.69
CA ASN A 136 7.47 15.97 -7.45
C ASN A 136 6.17 15.15 -7.52
N VAL A 137 5.71 14.59 -6.39
CA VAL A 137 4.48 13.81 -6.32
C VAL A 137 3.33 14.64 -5.76
N ALA A 138 2.33 14.95 -6.59
CA ALA A 138 1.18 15.75 -6.16
C ALA A 138 0.07 14.94 -5.48
N SER A 139 -0.10 13.66 -5.83
CA SER A 139 -1.13 12.83 -5.22
C SER A 139 -0.75 11.36 -5.19
N ARG A 140 -1.22 10.66 -4.17
CA ARG A 140 -1.07 9.21 -4.00
C ARG A 140 -2.44 8.58 -3.90
N ILE A 141 -2.71 7.60 -4.75
CA ILE A 141 -3.97 6.90 -4.87
C ILE A 141 -3.68 5.40 -4.71
N ASN A 142 -4.47 4.68 -3.92
CA ASN A 142 -4.35 3.25 -3.77
C ASN A 142 -5.60 2.54 -4.31
N CYS A 143 -5.40 1.71 -5.33
CA CYS A 143 -6.42 0.95 -6.05
C CYS A 143 -6.37 -0.57 -5.77
N THR A 144 -5.42 -1.03 -4.95
CA THR A 144 -5.22 -2.45 -4.65
C THR A 144 -6.43 -3.02 -3.90
N ALA A 145 -6.77 -4.28 -4.15
CA ALA A 145 -7.88 -4.95 -3.48
C ALA A 145 -7.83 -4.91 -1.93
N SER A 146 -6.63 -4.82 -1.32
CA SER A 146 -6.43 -4.69 0.13
C SER A 146 -6.79 -3.30 0.69
N ALA A 147 -6.82 -2.26 -0.15
CA ALA A 147 -7.13 -0.89 0.26
C ALA A 147 -8.64 -0.60 0.34
N VAL A 148 -9.48 -1.54 -0.08
CA VAL A 148 -10.92 -1.31 -0.31
C VAL A 148 -11.80 -1.97 0.76
N ALA A 149 -11.32 -2.05 1.99
CA ALA A 149 -12.16 -2.44 3.12
C ALA A 149 -12.50 -1.20 3.95
N SER A 150 -13.70 -0.63 3.81
CA SER A 150 -14.19 0.24 4.87
C SER A 150 -14.49 -0.64 6.09
N SER A 151 -13.88 -0.32 7.22
CA SER A 151 -14.21 -0.95 8.49
C SER A 151 -15.15 -0.07 9.29
N GLY A 152 -15.93 -0.71 10.16
CA GLY A 152 -16.81 -0.04 11.10
C GLY A 152 -16.88 -0.84 12.40
N THR A 153 -17.35 -0.17 13.44
CA THR A 153 -17.56 -0.76 14.75
C THR A 153 -18.94 -0.39 15.23
N PHE A 154 -19.77 -1.37 15.56
CA PHE A 154 -20.92 -1.15 16.42
C PHE A 154 -20.45 -1.31 17.86
N ALA A 155 -20.74 -0.34 18.74
CA ALA A 155 -20.34 -0.45 20.14
C ALA A 155 -21.41 0.08 21.09
N ASP A 156 -21.50 -0.52 22.27
CA ASP A 156 -22.28 -0.06 23.41
C ASP A 156 -21.51 -0.36 24.70
N SER A 157 -21.09 0.71 25.38
CA SER A 157 -20.42 0.68 26.69
C SER A 157 -21.39 0.97 27.83
N PHE A 158 -22.71 0.99 27.57
CA PHE A 158 -23.78 1.18 28.55
C PHE A 158 -23.60 2.37 29.51
N GLY A 159 -22.84 3.39 29.10
CA GLY A 159 -22.47 4.54 29.95
C GLY A 159 -23.64 5.44 30.37
N SER A 160 -24.83 5.20 29.82
CA SER A 160 -26.10 5.76 30.29
C SER A 160 -27.14 4.64 30.39
N ALA A 161 -28.11 4.79 31.30
CA ALA A 161 -29.22 3.84 31.46
C ALA A 161 -30.20 3.93 30.27
N SER A 162 -29.77 3.46 29.10
CA SER A 162 -30.47 3.53 27.82
C SER A 162 -30.14 2.33 26.95
N TYR A 163 -31.17 1.66 26.43
CA TYR A 163 -31.02 0.58 25.45
C TYR A 163 -30.63 1.05 24.06
N SER A 164 -30.69 2.34 23.77
CA SER A 164 -30.42 2.90 22.44
C SER A 164 -29.04 3.53 22.30
N ASN A 165 -28.14 3.26 23.24
CA ASN A 165 -26.80 3.84 23.22
C ASN A 165 -25.97 3.30 22.03
N ASN A 166 -25.11 4.14 21.45
CA ASN A 166 -24.29 3.81 20.28
C ASN A 166 -22.94 4.54 20.39
N ASP A 167 -21.93 3.85 20.88
CA ASP A 167 -20.58 4.40 21.10
C ASP A 167 -19.62 4.09 19.93
N GLY A 168 -20.05 3.24 18.99
CA GLY A 168 -19.27 2.83 17.84
C GLY A 168 -19.30 3.82 16.67
N SER A 169 -18.45 3.58 15.67
CA SER A 169 -18.47 4.34 14.40
C SER A 169 -19.69 4.04 13.52
N SER A 170 -20.48 3.01 13.87
CA SER A 170 -21.73 2.62 13.22
C SER A 170 -22.86 2.45 14.24
N SER A 171 -24.07 2.83 13.88
CA SER A 171 -25.25 2.73 14.75
C SER A 171 -25.99 1.43 14.54
N PHE A 172 -26.36 0.74 15.62
CA PHE A 172 -27.22 -0.44 15.58
C PHE A 172 -28.57 -0.11 14.91
N SER A 173 -29.21 -1.11 14.29
CA SER A 173 -30.49 -0.94 13.58
C SER A 173 -31.67 -0.60 14.51
N GLY A 174 -31.48 -0.79 15.82
CA GLY A 174 -32.46 -0.48 16.86
C GLY A 174 -31.83 -0.47 18.26
N ALA A 175 -32.66 -0.17 19.26
CA ALA A 175 -32.29 -0.34 20.67
C ALA A 175 -32.17 -1.83 21.02
N TRP A 176 -31.51 -2.14 22.14
CA TRP A 176 -31.68 -3.43 22.78
C TRP A 176 -33.17 -3.67 23.05
N VAL A 177 -33.65 -4.85 22.64
CA VAL A 177 -34.99 -5.34 22.90
C VAL A 177 -34.87 -6.32 24.04
N GLU A 178 -35.48 -5.97 25.17
CA GLU A 178 -35.61 -6.86 26.31
C GLU A 178 -36.80 -7.81 26.12
N TYR A 179 -36.71 -8.98 26.74
CA TYR A 179 -37.83 -9.87 26.94
C TYR A 179 -37.78 -10.36 28.39
N ASP A 180 -38.61 -9.77 29.24
CA ASP A 180 -38.87 -10.23 30.60
C ASP A 180 -40.33 -9.96 31.01
N VAL A 181 -40.74 -10.42 32.20
CA VAL A 181 -42.10 -10.25 32.74
C VAL A 181 -42.19 -9.30 33.93
N ALA A 182 -41.07 -8.72 34.37
CA ALA A 182 -40.96 -7.94 35.61
C ALA A 182 -40.86 -6.42 35.38
N GLY A 183 -40.68 -5.98 34.14
CA GLY A 183 -40.62 -4.55 33.81
C GLY A 183 -40.59 -4.28 32.31
N ALA A 184 -40.54 -3.00 31.96
CA ALA A 184 -40.14 -2.57 30.63
C ALA A 184 -39.23 -1.35 30.79
N GLY A 185 -38.04 -1.42 30.20
CA GLY A 185 -37.07 -0.35 30.13
C GLY A 185 -35.85 -0.55 31.04
N PRO A 186 -34.78 0.23 30.81
CA PRO A 186 -33.45 -0.01 31.37
C PRO A 186 -33.32 0.15 32.88
N SER A 187 -34.34 0.61 33.59
CA SER A 187 -34.27 0.93 35.03
C SER A 187 -34.99 -0.05 35.94
N SER A 188 -35.71 -1.04 35.41
CA SER A 188 -36.53 -1.95 36.21
C SER A 188 -36.83 -3.25 35.47
N GLY A 189 -36.76 -4.39 36.15
CA GLY A 189 -37.03 -5.69 35.57
C GLY A 189 -35.88 -6.66 35.84
N ASN A 190 -35.83 -7.71 35.04
CA ASN A 190 -34.80 -8.75 35.06
C ASN A 190 -33.65 -8.45 34.10
N VAL A 191 -33.89 -7.56 33.13
CA VAL A 191 -32.88 -6.99 32.25
C VAL A 191 -32.79 -5.50 32.56
N THR A 192 -31.67 -5.02 33.09
CA THR A 192 -31.52 -3.59 33.46
C THR A 192 -30.16 -3.05 33.06
N ILE A 193 -30.00 -1.72 33.04
CA ILE A 193 -28.70 -1.05 32.90
C ILE A 193 -28.43 -0.27 34.19
N SER A 194 -27.36 -0.64 34.89
CA SER A 194 -26.96 0.02 36.13
C SER A 194 -25.44 -0.02 36.28
N GLY A 195 -24.85 1.03 36.83
CA GLY A 195 -23.41 1.10 37.04
C GLY A 195 -22.55 1.15 35.77
N GLY A 196 -23.17 1.38 34.60
CA GLY A 196 -22.48 1.33 33.31
C GLY A 196 -22.50 -0.04 32.65
N GLU A 197 -23.34 -0.98 33.09
CA GLU A 197 -23.35 -2.35 32.59
C GLU A 197 -24.78 -2.85 32.33
N LEU A 198 -24.96 -3.74 31.37
CA LEU A 198 -26.20 -4.48 31.16
C LEU A 198 -26.24 -5.68 32.11
N LEU A 199 -27.24 -5.71 32.98
CA LEU A 199 -27.42 -6.73 34.00
C LEU A 199 -28.58 -7.66 33.63
N LEU A 200 -28.33 -8.97 33.61
CA LEU A 200 -29.36 -9.99 33.44
C LEU A 200 -29.46 -10.86 34.71
N ASN A 201 -30.67 -11.12 35.16
CA ASN A 201 -31.02 -12.11 36.18
C ASN A 201 -32.40 -12.73 35.86
N ASP A 202 -32.88 -13.65 36.69
CA ASP A 202 -34.21 -14.25 36.61
C ASP A 202 -34.84 -14.33 38.00
N GLN A 203 -34.82 -13.20 38.74
CA GLN A 203 -35.47 -13.07 40.04
C GLN A 203 -36.70 -12.13 39.99
N PRO A 204 -37.90 -12.57 40.45
CA PRO A 204 -38.24 -13.95 40.79
C PRO A 204 -38.22 -14.84 39.54
N ASP A 205 -37.88 -16.12 39.68
CA ASP A 205 -37.94 -17.07 38.56
C ASP A 205 -39.37 -17.13 38.04
N THR A 206 -39.51 -16.72 36.79
CA THR A 206 -40.79 -16.64 36.10
C THR A 206 -40.92 -17.66 34.98
N GLY A 207 -39.88 -18.46 34.75
CA GLY A 207 -39.78 -19.39 33.63
C GLY A 207 -39.80 -18.73 32.25
N THR A 208 -39.47 -17.43 32.17
CA THR A 208 -39.60 -16.64 30.93
C THR A 208 -38.29 -16.38 30.18
N GLU A 209 -37.18 -16.96 30.67
CA GLU A 209 -35.83 -16.84 30.10
C GLU A 209 -35.44 -15.40 29.74
N PRO A 210 -35.23 -14.52 30.75
CA PRO A 210 -34.91 -13.13 30.53
C PRO A 210 -33.77 -12.93 29.52
N SER A 211 -33.99 -12.05 28.55
CA SER A 211 -33.02 -11.84 27.47
C SER A 211 -32.95 -10.41 26.94
N ALA A 212 -31.79 -10.07 26.41
CA ALA A 212 -31.53 -8.81 25.72
C ALA A 212 -30.97 -9.11 24.33
N ALA A 213 -31.66 -8.61 23.31
CA ALA A 213 -31.34 -8.84 21.90
C ALA A 213 -31.12 -7.51 21.16
N ARG A 214 -30.14 -7.44 20.26
CA ARG A 214 -29.95 -6.24 19.42
C ARG A 214 -29.57 -6.59 18.00
N SER A 215 -30.17 -5.87 17.05
CA SER A 215 -30.00 -6.06 15.61
C SER A 215 -29.06 -5.05 14.98
N MET A 216 -28.33 -5.48 13.95
CA MET A 216 -27.43 -4.65 13.14
C MET A 216 -27.44 -5.09 11.66
N ASP A 217 -27.17 -4.16 10.74
CA ASP A 217 -26.98 -4.47 9.32
C ASP A 217 -25.49 -4.78 9.05
N LEU A 218 -25.19 -6.04 8.77
CA LEU A 218 -23.89 -6.54 8.34
C LEU A 218 -23.94 -7.08 6.90
N SER A 219 -24.95 -6.72 6.10
CA SER A 219 -25.16 -7.28 4.76
C SER A 219 -24.00 -7.01 3.78
N GLN A 220 -23.22 -5.97 4.03
CA GLN A 220 -22.03 -5.59 3.25
C GLN A 220 -20.72 -6.11 3.86
N ALA A 221 -20.76 -6.70 5.06
CA ALA A 221 -19.56 -7.16 5.75
C ALA A 221 -18.95 -8.39 5.06
N VAL A 222 -17.62 -8.42 4.95
CA VAL A 222 -16.80 -9.55 4.52
C VAL A 222 -16.11 -10.26 5.67
N SER A 223 -15.94 -9.55 6.78
CA SER A 223 -15.54 -10.11 8.07
C SER A 223 -16.25 -9.35 9.18
N ALA A 224 -16.60 -10.05 10.25
CA ALA A 224 -17.15 -9.47 11.47
C ALA A 224 -16.71 -10.29 12.69
N THR A 225 -16.25 -9.58 13.72
CA THR A 225 -15.83 -10.13 15.01
C THR A 225 -16.64 -9.46 16.11
N PHE A 226 -17.32 -10.26 16.92
CA PHE A 226 -18.07 -9.81 18.08
C PHE A 226 -17.25 -10.02 19.35
N SER A 227 -17.20 -9.03 20.22
CA SER A 227 -16.55 -9.10 21.54
C SER A 227 -17.32 -8.34 22.61
N PHE A 228 -17.12 -8.73 23.87
CA PHE A 228 -17.68 -8.09 25.05
C PHE A 228 -16.89 -8.48 26.30
N ASP A 229 -17.06 -7.69 27.35
CA ASP A 229 -16.63 -8.00 28.70
C ASP A 229 -17.82 -8.52 29.51
N PHE A 230 -17.56 -9.46 30.41
CA PHE A 230 -18.57 -9.97 31.32
C PHE A 230 -18.05 -10.08 32.75
N ARG A 231 -18.98 -10.04 33.71
CA ARG A 231 -18.72 -10.46 35.09
C ARG A 231 -19.93 -11.13 35.72
N THR A 232 -19.66 -11.97 36.72
CA THR A 232 -20.66 -12.62 37.57
C THR A 232 -20.44 -12.17 39.02
N THR A 233 -21.51 -11.99 39.79
CA THR A 233 -21.43 -11.45 41.17
C THR A 233 -21.14 -12.52 42.23
N SER A 234 -21.75 -13.71 42.14
CA SER A 234 -21.57 -14.81 43.10
C SER A 234 -21.22 -16.15 42.45
N GLY A 235 -21.18 -16.23 41.13
CA GLY A 235 -20.97 -17.48 40.37
C GLY A 235 -22.02 -17.67 39.29
N VAL A 236 -21.93 -18.82 38.62
CA VAL A 236 -23.00 -19.43 37.83
C VAL A 236 -23.03 -20.88 38.30
N ASP A 237 -24.05 -21.23 39.09
CA ASP A 237 -24.12 -22.56 39.69
C ASP A 237 -24.33 -23.64 38.61
N SER A 238 -24.13 -24.91 38.96
CA SER A 238 -24.22 -26.01 37.99
C SER A 238 -25.61 -26.20 37.36
N ASN A 239 -26.63 -25.54 37.92
CA ASN A 239 -27.99 -25.54 37.39
C ASN A 239 -28.33 -24.24 36.65
N ASP A 240 -27.43 -23.26 36.64
CA ASP A 240 -27.67 -21.98 36.01
C ASP A 240 -26.99 -21.91 34.66
N GLN A 241 -27.65 -21.27 33.70
CA GLN A 241 -27.09 -21.11 32.37
C GLN A 241 -27.40 -19.75 31.79
N ILE A 242 -26.37 -19.09 31.28
CA ILE A 242 -26.49 -17.95 30.39
C ILE A 242 -25.97 -18.36 29.01
N THR A 243 -26.73 -18.04 27.98
CA THR A 243 -26.37 -18.33 26.60
C THR A 243 -26.09 -17.05 25.83
N LEU A 244 -25.06 -17.11 25.00
CA LEU A 244 -24.80 -16.12 23.97
C LEU A 244 -25.21 -16.72 22.63
N ASP A 245 -26.16 -16.08 21.97
CA ASP A 245 -26.70 -16.53 20.69
C ASP A 245 -26.49 -15.50 19.57
N VAL A 246 -26.36 -15.99 18.33
CA VAL A 246 -26.35 -15.18 17.10
C VAL A 246 -27.40 -15.66 16.10
N SER A 247 -28.00 -14.74 15.37
CA SER A 247 -28.96 -15.00 14.29
C SER A 247 -28.61 -14.20 13.03
N ASN A 248 -28.93 -14.77 11.86
CA ASN A 248 -28.79 -14.13 10.55
C ASN A 248 -30.12 -14.04 9.78
N ASP A 249 -31.24 -14.20 10.49
CA ASP A 249 -32.60 -14.19 9.93
C ASP A 249 -33.58 -13.37 10.78
N GLY A 250 -33.07 -12.35 11.47
CA GLY A 250 -33.90 -11.45 12.29
C GLY A 250 -34.43 -12.09 13.57
N GLY A 251 -33.76 -13.15 14.07
CA GLY A 251 -34.12 -13.85 15.30
C GLY A 251 -35.20 -14.93 15.12
N ASN A 252 -35.45 -15.40 13.90
CA ASN A 252 -36.33 -16.56 13.68
C ASN A 252 -35.64 -17.86 14.10
N THR A 253 -34.34 -17.97 13.85
CA THR A 253 -33.48 -19.05 14.34
C THR A 253 -32.22 -18.48 14.98
N TYR A 254 -31.70 -19.20 15.99
CA TYR A 254 -30.50 -18.81 16.73
C TYR A 254 -29.49 -19.95 16.76
N VAL A 255 -28.21 -19.58 16.70
CA VAL A 255 -27.07 -20.46 16.94
C VAL A 255 -26.38 -19.99 18.21
N THR A 256 -26.21 -20.90 19.17
CA THR A 256 -25.49 -20.61 20.42
C THR A 256 -23.99 -20.60 20.17
N LEU A 257 -23.34 -19.49 20.50
CA LEU A 257 -21.89 -19.29 20.41
C LEU A 257 -21.17 -19.80 21.66
N GLU A 258 -21.73 -19.57 22.85
CA GLU A 258 -21.21 -20.07 24.13
C GLU A 258 -22.35 -20.26 25.14
N ILE A 259 -22.17 -21.24 26.02
CA ILE A 259 -22.99 -21.45 27.22
C ILE A 259 -22.08 -21.17 28.42
N PHE A 260 -22.46 -20.21 29.25
CA PHE A 260 -21.80 -19.89 30.51
C PHE A 260 -22.46 -20.71 31.62
N GLU A 261 -21.73 -21.68 32.16
CA GLU A 261 -22.17 -22.56 33.24
C GLU A 261 -21.00 -22.91 34.16
N SER A 262 -21.28 -23.29 35.42
CA SER A 262 -20.28 -23.81 36.37
C SER A 262 -19.13 -22.85 36.74
N TYR A 263 -19.40 -21.55 36.83
CA TYR A 263 -18.43 -20.56 37.33
C TYR A 263 -18.49 -20.49 38.86
N GLY A 264 -17.44 -20.94 39.55
CA GLY A 264 -17.35 -20.81 41.01
C GLY A 264 -17.01 -19.38 41.44
N GLY A 265 -17.89 -18.73 42.22
CA GLY A 265 -17.66 -17.38 42.76
C GLY A 265 -17.71 -16.26 41.72
N ALA A 266 -17.38 -15.03 42.13
CA ALA A 266 -17.32 -13.89 41.23
C ALA A 266 -16.23 -14.10 40.15
N ASN A 267 -16.61 -14.02 38.89
CA ASN A 267 -15.70 -14.15 37.75
C ASN A 267 -15.84 -12.95 36.81
N SER A 268 -14.80 -12.63 36.06
CA SER A 268 -14.85 -11.62 35.00
C SER A 268 -13.89 -11.97 33.88
N GLY A 269 -14.12 -11.43 32.69
CA GLY A 269 -13.21 -11.56 31.56
C GLY A 269 -13.82 -11.05 30.26
N SER A 270 -13.08 -11.23 29.18
CA SER A 270 -13.53 -10.83 27.83
C SER A 270 -13.75 -12.06 26.94
N ARG A 271 -14.63 -11.92 25.96
CA ARG A 271 -14.88 -12.93 24.93
C ARG A 271 -14.83 -12.31 23.54
N SER A 272 -14.43 -13.11 22.55
CA SER A 272 -14.40 -12.71 21.14
C SER A 272 -14.74 -13.89 20.22
N TYR A 273 -15.63 -13.67 19.26
CA TYR A 273 -16.10 -14.68 18.32
C TYR A 273 -16.13 -14.13 16.90
N ASN A 274 -15.74 -14.97 15.94
CA ASN A 274 -15.94 -14.68 14.52
C ASN A 274 -17.40 -14.92 14.14
N ILE A 275 -18.13 -13.85 13.85
CA ILE A 275 -19.54 -13.90 13.43
C ILE A 275 -19.73 -13.65 11.93
N SER A 276 -18.64 -13.60 11.15
CA SER A 276 -18.68 -13.43 9.69
C SER A 276 -19.66 -14.37 8.96
N PRO A 277 -19.81 -15.67 9.36
CA PRO A 277 -20.77 -16.57 8.72
C PRO A 277 -22.24 -16.19 8.91
N TYR A 278 -22.55 -15.33 9.89
CA TYR A 278 -23.91 -14.94 10.29
C TYR A 278 -24.25 -13.50 9.86
N THR A 279 -23.50 -12.94 8.92
CA THR A 279 -23.70 -11.58 8.39
C THR A 279 -24.94 -11.52 7.48
N SER A 280 -25.83 -10.56 7.75
CA SER A 280 -27.11 -10.33 7.06
C SER A 280 -27.57 -8.88 7.30
N SER A 281 -28.67 -8.47 6.68
CA SER A 281 -29.28 -7.14 6.90
C SER A 281 -29.85 -6.93 8.31
N ASP A 282 -30.00 -8.02 9.04
CA ASP A 282 -30.77 -8.16 10.27
C ASP A 282 -30.08 -9.15 11.21
N THR A 283 -28.74 -9.13 11.21
CA THR A 283 -27.94 -9.94 12.13
C THR A 283 -28.23 -9.51 13.55
N LEU A 284 -28.41 -10.49 14.44
CA LEU A 284 -28.89 -10.24 15.80
C LEU A 284 -28.02 -10.99 16.81
N ILE A 285 -27.60 -10.29 17.88
CA ILE A 285 -26.90 -10.88 19.01
C ILE A 285 -27.82 -10.86 20.22
N ARG A 286 -27.87 -11.96 20.97
CA ARG A 286 -28.72 -12.11 22.15
C ARG A 286 -27.97 -12.71 23.33
N PHE A 287 -28.08 -12.06 24.48
CA PHE A 287 -27.77 -12.64 25.79
C PHE A 287 -29.07 -13.14 26.41
N ARG A 288 -29.08 -14.38 26.91
CA ARG A 288 -30.28 -14.99 27.47
C ARG A 288 -29.96 -15.86 28.67
N VAL A 289 -30.68 -15.66 29.77
CA VAL A 289 -30.69 -16.57 30.92
C VAL A 289 -31.61 -17.73 30.57
N THR A 290 -31.08 -18.96 30.48
CA THR A 290 -31.85 -20.15 30.07
C THR A 290 -32.18 -21.08 31.22
N ASN A 291 -31.55 -20.94 32.39
CA ASN A 291 -31.89 -21.73 33.56
C ASN A 291 -31.52 -20.99 34.86
N LEU A 292 -32.49 -20.87 35.78
CA LEU A 292 -32.41 -20.65 37.23
C LEU A 292 -31.44 -19.60 37.83
N TYR A 293 -30.97 -18.63 37.03
CA TYR A 293 -30.05 -17.59 37.50
C TYR A 293 -30.74 -16.44 38.25
N GLY A 294 -31.22 -16.70 39.49
CA GLY A 294 -32.21 -15.86 40.18
C GLY A 294 -32.01 -15.66 41.69
N GLY A 295 -30.82 -15.87 42.25
CA GLY A 295 -30.48 -15.46 43.61
C GLY A 295 -30.57 -13.95 43.82
N SER A 296 -30.83 -13.50 45.05
CA SER A 296 -31.07 -12.07 45.35
C SER A 296 -29.89 -11.14 45.05
N ASP A 297 -28.71 -11.69 44.82
CA ASP A 297 -27.47 -10.98 44.52
C ASP A 297 -26.77 -11.53 43.25
N GLU A 298 -27.49 -12.25 42.38
CA GLU A 298 -26.96 -12.90 41.16
C GLU A 298 -27.24 -12.06 39.90
N TYR A 299 -26.17 -11.59 39.26
CA TYR A 299 -26.25 -10.86 38.00
C TYR A 299 -25.13 -11.28 37.05
N PHE A 300 -25.52 -11.48 35.79
CA PHE A 300 -24.60 -11.61 34.68
C PHE A 300 -24.53 -10.23 34.05
N ALA A 301 -23.42 -9.56 34.30
CA ALA A 301 -23.19 -8.23 33.77
C ALA A 301 -22.40 -8.33 32.46
N VAL A 302 -22.82 -7.54 31.49
CA VAL A 302 -22.20 -7.40 30.17
C VAL A 302 -21.82 -5.94 29.97
N ASP A 303 -20.60 -5.71 29.49
CA ASP A 303 -20.09 -4.38 29.14
C ASP A 303 -19.21 -4.44 27.87
N ASN A 304 -18.88 -3.27 27.31
CA ASN A 304 -18.01 -3.09 26.14
C ASN A 304 -18.38 -4.00 24.96
N VAL A 305 -19.68 -4.08 24.66
CA VAL A 305 -20.18 -4.84 23.51
C VAL A 305 -19.65 -4.17 22.26
N GLN A 306 -18.88 -4.90 21.45
CA GLN A 306 -18.29 -4.41 20.20
C GLN A 306 -18.45 -5.42 19.07
N ILE A 307 -18.86 -4.95 17.89
CA ILE A 307 -18.82 -5.70 16.64
C ILE A 307 -17.91 -4.93 15.68
N ASN A 308 -16.70 -5.43 15.47
CA ASN A 308 -15.76 -4.92 14.49
C ASN A 308 -15.99 -5.64 13.16
N TYR A 309 -16.31 -4.88 12.10
CA TYR A 309 -16.55 -5.45 10.78
C TYR A 309 -15.75 -4.72 9.71
N ALA A 310 -15.53 -5.41 8.59
CA ALA A 310 -14.98 -4.84 7.37
C ALA A 310 -15.95 -5.14 6.24
N THR A 311 -16.25 -4.18 5.38
CA THR A 311 -17.00 -4.40 4.15
C THR A 311 -16.05 -4.63 2.98
N SER A 312 -16.56 -5.23 1.91
CA SER A 312 -15.96 -4.99 0.59
C SER A 312 -16.52 -3.65 0.15
N GLY A 313 -15.71 -2.59 0.20
CA GLY A 313 -16.15 -1.28 -0.26
C GLY A 313 -16.59 -1.34 -1.72
N ASP A 314 -17.48 -0.41 -2.11
CA ASP A 314 -17.57 -0.01 -3.51
C ASP A 314 -16.15 0.30 -3.97
N ALA A 315 -15.64 -0.49 -4.90
CA ALA A 315 -14.22 -0.51 -5.20
C ALA A 315 -13.76 0.69 -6.02
N THR A 316 -13.75 1.84 -5.36
CA THR A 316 -13.10 3.07 -5.77
C THR A 316 -11.68 3.06 -5.24
N CYS A 317 -10.73 3.47 -6.08
CA CYS A 317 -9.41 3.83 -5.58
C CYS A 317 -9.55 4.92 -4.51
N ALA A 318 -8.88 4.73 -3.38
CA ALA A 318 -8.87 5.72 -2.30
C ALA A 318 -7.68 6.66 -2.49
N VAL A 319 -7.89 7.95 -2.25
CA VAL A 319 -6.75 8.85 -2.02
C VAL A 319 -6.06 8.35 -0.76
N ASP A 320 -4.76 8.09 -0.86
CA ASP A 320 -3.97 7.70 0.29
C ASP A 320 -3.71 8.93 1.15
N THR A 321 -4.67 9.23 2.03
CA THR A 321 -4.60 10.31 3.02
C THR A 321 -3.80 9.91 4.26
N THR A 322 -3.08 8.78 4.27
CA THR A 322 -2.15 8.52 5.37
C THR A 322 -1.03 9.56 5.30
N VAL A 323 -1.27 10.68 5.97
CA VAL A 323 -0.28 11.69 6.28
C VAL A 323 0.71 11.01 7.20
N LEU A 324 1.84 10.59 6.65
CA LEU A 324 3.00 10.30 7.47
C LEU A 324 3.61 11.66 7.73
N THR A 325 3.19 12.31 8.82
CA THR A 325 3.87 13.51 9.30
C THR A 325 5.34 13.16 9.45
N LYS A 326 6.23 13.95 8.84
CA LYS A 326 7.61 14.03 9.32
C LYS A 326 7.51 14.39 10.80
N ARG A 327 7.96 13.49 11.68
CA ARG A 327 7.86 13.66 13.13
C ARG A 327 9.23 14.08 13.62
N THR A 328 9.31 15.24 14.23
CA THR A 328 10.52 15.72 14.88
C THR A 328 10.40 15.51 16.40
N LEU A 329 11.39 14.86 16.98
CA LEU A 329 11.65 14.87 18.42
C LEU A 329 12.76 15.87 18.66
N ARG A 330 12.50 16.95 19.40
CA ARG A 330 13.47 18.03 19.55
C ARG A 330 13.64 18.45 21.00
N ASP A 331 14.86 18.85 21.36
CA ASP A 331 15.20 19.47 22.64
C ASP A 331 16.22 20.61 22.46
N GLU A 332 15.78 21.84 22.76
CA GLU A 332 16.59 23.08 22.81
C GLU A 332 17.16 23.41 24.19
N PHE A 333 16.90 22.59 25.22
CA PHE A 333 17.36 22.84 26.59
C PHE A 333 17.08 24.25 27.17
N ASN A 334 16.09 24.98 26.65
CA ASN A 334 15.80 26.39 26.97
C ASN A 334 15.27 26.65 28.41
N SER A 335 15.28 25.64 29.27
CA SER A 335 14.87 25.67 30.68
C SER A 335 15.96 25.08 31.57
N THR A 336 15.90 25.25 32.90
CA THR A 336 16.85 24.63 33.85
C THR A 336 16.57 23.12 34.05
N SER A 337 16.14 22.42 33.02
CA SER A 337 15.83 20.98 33.06
C SER A 337 16.36 20.29 31.81
N TYR A 338 16.82 19.05 31.95
CA TYR A 338 17.16 18.21 30.80
C TYR A 338 15.92 17.63 30.10
N SER A 339 14.83 18.39 29.99
CA SER A 339 13.61 17.91 29.36
C SER A 339 12.77 19.07 28.85
N ASN A 340 13.14 19.60 27.69
CA ASN A 340 12.28 20.51 26.96
C ASN A 340 11.91 19.86 25.62
N SER A 341 10.76 19.19 25.57
CA SER A 341 10.31 18.51 24.35
C SER A 341 9.47 19.46 23.50
N ASP A 342 10.10 20.15 22.57
CA ASP A 342 9.49 21.21 21.74
C ASP A 342 9.31 20.83 20.26
N GLY A 343 9.63 19.57 19.91
CA GLY A 343 9.35 18.98 18.60
C GLY A 343 7.87 18.73 18.32
N THR A 344 7.56 18.26 17.11
CA THR A 344 6.17 17.86 16.74
C THR A 344 5.65 16.66 17.53
N GLU A 345 6.54 15.87 18.12
CA GLU A 345 6.24 14.84 19.10
C GLU A 345 7.08 15.07 20.36
N SER A 346 6.54 14.65 21.51
CA SER A 346 7.35 14.55 22.73
C SER A 346 8.24 13.32 22.66
N TRP A 347 9.44 13.40 23.22
CA TRP A 347 10.28 12.22 23.47
C TRP A 347 9.55 11.22 24.38
N SER A 348 10.11 10.01 24.54
CA SER A 348 9.58 9.03 25.51
C SER A 348 9.39 9.68 26.89
N SER A 349 8.49 9.16 27.73
CA SER A 349 8.11 9.75 29.03
C SER A 349 9.25 9.89 30.06
N THR A 350 10.47 9.55 29.68
CA THR A 350 11.69 9.68 30.47
C THR A 350 12.46 10.92 30.02
N PRO A 351 12.82 11.84 30.94
CA PRO A 351 13.75 12.94 30.63
C PRO A 351 15.11 12.38 30.22
N TRP A 352 16.01 13.23 29.72
CA TRP A 352 17.42 12.85 29.62
C TRP A 352 17.93 12.39 31.00
N ILE A 353 18.69 11.30 31.01
CA ILE A 353 19.22 10.65 32.19
C ILE A 353 20.71 10.90 32.21
N GLU A 354 21.16 11.61 33.23
CA GLU A 354 22.57 11.82 33.52
C GLU A 354 23.14 10.60 34.25
N SER A 355 24.37 10.22 33.93
CA SER A 355 25.15 9.25 34.70
C SER A 355 26.59 9.72 34.84
N GLY A 356 27.12 9.68 36.07
CA GLY A 356 28.44 10.24 36.38
C GLY A 356 28.46 10.79 37.80
N ASP A 357 28.35 12.11 37.94
CA ASP A 357 28.24 12.79 39.24
C ASP A 357 26.80 12.81 39.80
N ASN A 358 25.78 12.57 38.96
CA ASN A 358 24.35 12.48 39.28
C ASN A 358 23.79 13.70 40.03
N ASN A 359 24.23 14.89 39.63
CA ASN A 359 23.73 16.15 40.16
C ASN A 359 22.33 16.50 39.57
N ASP A 360 21.79 17.68 39.90
CA ASP A 360 20.65 18.23 39.17
C ASP A 360 21.15 19.15 38.04
N PRO A 361 20.33 19.50 37.03
CA PRO A 361 20.76 20.26 35.85
C PRO A 361 21.30 21.68 36.13
N SER A 362 21.44 22.08 37.40
CA SER A 362 21.85 23.40 37.85
C SER A 362 23.33 23.52 38.26
N GLY A 363 24.12 22.44 38.16
CA GLY A 363 25.59 22.52 38.31
C GLY A 363 26.27 21.18 38.54
N GLY A 364 27.56 21.12 38.19
CA GLY A 364 28.41 19.93 38.24
C GLY A 364 29.03 19.67 36.86
N SER A 365 29.41 18.42 36.54
CA SER A 365 30.16 18.14 35.30
C SER A 365 29.29 18.00 34.06
N ILE A 366 27.99 17.80 34.24
CA ILE A 366 26.98 18.02 33.21
C ILE A 366 26.00 19.02 33.81
N ALA A 367 25.71 20.11 33.07
CA ALA A 367 24.83 21.16 33.55
C ALA A 367 24.18 21.91 32.38
N VAL A 368 22.99 22.49 32.61
CA VAL A 368 22.40 23.40 31.62
C VAL A 368 22.91 24.81 31.86
N GLU A 369 23.60 25.40 30.89
CA GLU A 369 24.24 26.71 31.00
C GLU A 369 23.75 27.73 29.97
N THR A 370 24.10 29.00 30.18
CA THR A 370 23.84 30.10 29.23
C THR A 370 25.09 30.62 28.55
N ASP A 371 26.26 30.35 29.14
CA ASP A 371 27.52 30.84 28.62
C ASP A 371 28.08 29.85 27.60
N TYR A 372 28.70 30.37 26.55
CA TYR A 372 29.35 29.60 25.48
C TYR A 372 28.44 28.64 24.70
N CYS A 373 27.11 28.80 24.74
CA CYS A 373 26.22 28.00 23.90
C CYS A 373 26.42 28.22 22.39
N PRO A 374 26.10 27.21 21.54
CA PRO A 374 26.07 27.35 20.09
C PRO A 374 25.20 28.53 19.60
N ASP A 375 24.00 28.67 20.18
CA ASP A 375 23.16 29.86 20.06
C ASP A 375 23.35 30.74 21.32
N PRO A 376 23.93 31.95 21.20
CA PRO A 376 24.13 32.84 22.35
C PRO A 376 22.85 33.35 23.02
N SER A 377 21.67 33.09 22.43
CA SER A 377 20.36 33.46 22.96
C SER A 377 19.61 32.31 23.63
N SER A 378 20.15 31.08 23.57
CA SER A 378 19.55 29.87 24.14
C SER A 378 20.25 29.46 25.46
N ARG A 379 19.83 28.31 25.98
CA ARG A 379 20.57 27.54 26.98
C ARG A 379 21.01 26.25 26.31
N CYS A 380 22.12 25.68 26.76
CA CYS A 380 22.71 24.46 26.19
C CYS A 380 23.17 23.54 27.32
N VAL A 381 23.42 22.27 27.00
CA VAL A 381 24.07 21.37 27.97
C VAL A 381 25.58 21.47 27.83
N GLU A 382 26.25 21.79 28.93
CA GLU A 382 27.70 21.70 29.08
C GLU A 382 28.09 20.30 29.56
N PHE A 383 29.15 19.75 28.96
CA PHE A 383 29.93 18.64 29.49
C PHE A 383 31.32 19.19 29.86
N ASP A 384 31.63 19.20 31.15
CA ASP A 384 32.91 19.60 31.74
C ASP A 384 33.75 18.36 32.04
N ALA A 385 34.86 18.20 31.31
CA ALA A 385 35.73 17.05 31.43
C ALA A 385 36.43 16.91 32.81
N ARG A 386 36.36 17.93 33.69
CA ARG A 386 36.84 17.83 35.09
C ARG A 386 36.04 16.85 35.95
N GLY A 387 34.81 16.55 35.56
CA GLY A 387 33.90 15.63 36.27
C GLY A 387 34.38 14.19 36.32
N GLY A 388 35.09 13.76 35.29
CA GLY A 388 35.57 12.40 35.13
C GLY A 388 35.35 11.88 33.72
N VAL A 389 36.21 10.94 33.32
CA VAL A 389 36.01 10.18 32.08
C VAL A 389 34.77 9.30 32.21
N ASN A 390 33.90 9.30 31.20
CA ASN A 390 32.64 8.54 31.09
C ASN A 390 31.39 9.14 31.72
N ASP A 391 31.34 10.44 32.01
CA ASP A 391 30.07 11.11 32.27
C ASP A 391 29.20 11.06 31.00
N THR A 392 27.91 10.78 31.16
CA THR A 392 26.98 10.57 30.05
C THR A 392 25.65 11.26 30.23
N LEU A 393 25.08 11.72 29.12
CA LEU A 393 23.67 12.10 29.04
C LEU A 393 22.96 11.19 28.02
N GLU A 394 21.93 10.50 28.47
CA GLU A 394 21.23 9.46 27.69
C GLU A 394 19.74 9.74 27.56
N ARG A 395 19.15 9.40 26.41
CA ARG A 395 17.68 9.41 26.25
C ARG A 395 17.18 8.27 25.39
N ALA A 396 16.01 7.76 25.75
CA ALA A 396 15.30 6.76 24.98
C ALA A 396 14.47 7.41 23.85
N VAL A 397 14.36 6.71 22.73
CA VAL A 397 13.58 7.11 21.56
C VAL A 397 12.95 5.89 20.91
N ASP A 398 11.64 5.93 20.66
CA ASP A 398 10.95 4.87 19.91
C ASP A 398 11.10 5.13 18.40
N LEU A 399 12.00 4.37 17.77
CA LEU A 399 12.20 4.36 16.32
C LEU A 399 11.64 3.09 15.67
N GLY A 400 10.88 2.26 16.40
CA GLY A 400 10.44 0.94 15.93
C GLY A 400 9.58 0.99 14.66
N ASN A 401 8.81 2.07 14.52
CA ASN A 401 7.95 2.31 13.35
C ASN A 401 8.58 3.27 12.32
N ALA A 402 9.83 3.72 12.51
CA ALA A 402 10.49 4.65 11.61
C ALA A 402 10.93 3.98 10.28
N THR A 403 10.84 4.71 9.17
CA THR A 403 11.41 4.37 7.86
C THR A 403 12.77 4.98 7.60
N THR A 404 13.04 6.14 8.17
CA THR A 404 14.31 6.85 8.24
C THR A 404 14.32 7.59 9.57
N ALA A 405 15.50 7.78 10.13
CA ALA A 405 15.71 8.57 11.33
C ALA A 405 17.05 9.28 11.19
N GLU A 406 17.06 10.61 11.27
CA GLU A 406 18.27 11.42 11.18
C GLU A 406 18.38 12.25 12.46
N LEU A 407 19.47 12.09 13.21
CA LEU A 407 19.78 12.90 14.39
C LEU A 407 20.60 14.11 13.95
N VAL A 408 20.18 15.30 14.36
CA VAL A 408 20.80 16.57 14.04
C VAL A 408 21.02 17.34 15.33
N PHE A 409 22.17 17.99 15.50
CA PHE A 409 22.43 18.84 16.66
C PHE A 409 23.51 19.89 16.36
N ASP A 410 23.49 20.97 17.14
CA ASP A 410 24.52 22.00 17.13
C ASP A 410 25.43 21.84 18.35
N TYR A 411 26.74 22.04 18.17
CA TYR A 411 27.69 21.98 19.27
C TYR A 411 28.80 23.02 19.18
N ARG A 412 29.38 23.35 20.33
CA ARG A 412 30.55 24.22 20.48
C ARG A 412 31.54 23.57 21.42
N LEU A 413 32.81 23.77 21.13
CA LEU A 413 33.92 23.33 21.96
C LEU A 413 34.70 24.54 22.46
N TYR A 414 35.16 24.46 23.72
CA TYR A 414 35.87 25.55 24.38
C TYR A 414 37.05 25.02 25.21
N ASP A 415 38.12 25.81 25.27
CA ASP A 415 39.37 25.59 26.04
C ASP A 415 40.06 24.22 25.86
N ILE A 416 40.11 23.72 24.63
CA ILE A 416 40.80 22.46 24.30
C ILE A 416 42.31 22.71 24.18
N GLU A 417 43.09 22.30 25.18
CA GLU A 417 44.56 22.38 25.17
C GLU A 417 45.22 21.18 24.47
N THR A 418 44.67 19.98 24.69
CA THR A 418 45.05 18.72 24.04
C THR A 418 43.81 18.07 23.43
N SER A 419 43.94 17.33 22.32
CA SER A 419 42.78 16.81 21.57
C SER A 419 41.72 16.21 22.49
N ALA A 420 40.48 16.72 22.46
CA ALA A 420 39.35 16.23 23.25
C ALA A 420 38.43 15.34 22.39
N GLU A 421 38.15 14.10 22.79
CA GLU A 421 37.19 13.23 22.10
C GLU A 421 35.85 13.13 22.86
N PHE A 422 34.76 13.40 22.13
CA PHE A 422 33.38 13.14 22.56
C PHE A 422 32.78 12.07 21.64
N VAL A 423 31.95 11.19 22.19
CA VAL A 423 31.39 10.07 21.44
C VAL A 423 29.87 10.12 21.50
N LEU A 424 29.25 9.98 20.33
CA LEU A 424 27.84 9.66 20.21
C LEU A 424 27.72 8.13 20.17
N GLU A 425 26.92 7.59 21.09
CA GLU A 425 26.66 6.16 21.19
C GLU A 425 25.17 5.90 20.98
N VAL A 426 24.87 4.85 20.22
CA VAL A 426 23.50 4.45 19.91
C VAL A 426 23.32 2.99 20.31
N SER A 427 22.18 2.68 20.91
CA SER A 427 21.80 1.33 21.33
C SER A 427 20.43 0.97 20.75
N THR A 428 20.25 -0.27 20.32
CA THR A 428 18.96 -0.78 19.82
C THR A 428 18.25 -1.72 20.80
N ASP A 429 18.88 -2.02 21.94
CA ASP A 429 18.46 -3.05 22.89
C ASP A 429 18.26 -2.51 24.32
N GLY A 430 17.86 -1.24 24.42
CA GLY A 430 17.57 -0.58 25.69
C GLY A 430 18.82 -0.23 26.50
N GLY A 431 19.99 -0.14 25.85
CA GLY A 431 21.26 0.26 26.47
C GLY A 431 22.16 -0.90 26.92
N ALA A 432 21.87 -2.15 26.50
CA ALA A 432 22.71 -3.30 26.87
C ALA A 432 23.98 -3.39 26.01
N HIS A 433 23.90 -2.99 24.74
CA HIS A 433 25.05 -2.81 23.85
C HIS A 433 25.02 -1.43 23.20
N TRP A 434 26.20 -0.86 22.96
CA TRP A 434 26.39 0.48 22.44
C TRP A 434 27.32 0.44 21.23
N ASP A 435 26.84 0.94 20.10
CA ASP A 435 27.65 1.23 18.92
C ASP A 435 28.10 2.69 19.00
N ALA A 436 29.40 2.92 18.83
CA ALA A 436 30.02 4.23 19.00
C ALA A 436 30.40 4.84 17.65
N GLU A 437 29.90 6.03 17.38
CA GLU A 437 30.34 6.89 16.29
C GLU A 437 31.25 7.98 16.90
N PRO A 438 32.57 7.95 16.67
CA PRO A 438 33.48 8.95 17.22
C PRO A 438 33.24 10.31 16.55
N LEU A 439 32.95 11.35 17.34
CA LEU A 439 32.94 12.72 16.85
C LEU A 439 34.39 13.22 16.89
N ALA A 440 35.13 13.03 15.81
CA ALA A 440 36.54 13.40 15.76
C ALA A 440 36.72 14.94 15.76
N VAL A 441 37.17 15.48 16.89
CA VAL A 441 37.47 16.91 17.08
C VAL A 441 38.95 17.18 16.83
N TYR A 442 39.27 18.10 15.92
CA TYR A 442 40.64 18.55 15.66
C TYR A 442 40.87 19.93 16.25
N ASN A 443 42.01 20.10 16.94
CA ASN A 443 42.57 21.39 17.38
C ASN A 443 42.46 22.42 16.24
N THR A 444 41.52 23.35 16.39
CA THR A 444 41.59 24.73 15.87
C THR A 444 40.54 25.56 16.62
N ALA A 445 40.78 26.88 16.70
CA ALA A 445 40.03 27.87 17.46
C ALA A 445 38.50 27.65 17.53
N GLU A 446 37.93 27.97 18.70
CA GLU A 446 36.50 28.08 19.02
C GLU A 446 35.56 28.11 17.80
N LEU A 447 34.88 26.99 17.53
CA LEU A 447 33.99 26.77 16.40
C LEU A 447 32.63 26.28 16.90
N VAL A 448 31.56 26.88 16.36
CA VAL A 448 30.20 26.33 16.42
C VAL A 448 30.00 25.46 15.19
N LEU A 449 29.57 24.23 15.37
CA LEU A 449 29.43 23.21 14.34
C LEU A 449 28.03 22.60 14.37
N HIS A 450 27.61 22.06 13.23
CA HIS A 450 26.33 21.40 13.02
C HIS A 450 26.59 19.99 12.51
N GLU A 451 26.07 18.99 13.20
CA GLU A 451 26.29 17.57 12.88
C GLU A 451 24.98 16.90 12.47
N SER A 452 25.07 15.94 11.54
CA SER A 452 23.97 15.04 11.21
C SER A 452 24.45 13.59 11.19
N VAL A 453 23.70 12.73 11.88
CA VAL A 453 23.98 11.30 12.03
C VAL A 453 22.75 10.49 11.60
N ASP A 454 22.94 9.59 10.64
CA ASP A 454 21.89 8.70 10.17
C ASP A 454 21.64 7.56 11.18
N LEU A 455 20.50 7.60 11.87
CA LEU A 455 20.07 6.59 12.83
C LEU A 455 19.24 5.46 12.18
N THR A 456 19.10 5.47 10.86
CA THR A 456 18.28 4.51 10.09
C THR A 456 18.59 3.06 10.44
N ASP A 457 19.84 2.67 10.60
CA ASP A 457 20.16 1.26 10.89
C ASP A 457 19.99 0.88 12.37
N PHE A 458 19.80 1.86 13.26
CA PHE A 458 19.62 1.70 14.71
C PHE A 458 18.16 1.79 15.18
N ARG A 459 17.20 1.60 14.26
CA ARG A 459 15.77 1.68 14.58
C ARG A 459 15.28 0.49 15.40
N SER A 460 14.77 0.77 16.58
CA SER A 460 14.13 -0.16 17.51
C SER A 460 13.09 0.60 18.35
N ALA A 461 12.11 -0.12 18.90
CA ALA A 461 11.22 0.47 19.91
C ALA A 461 11.99 0.80 21.21
N ASP A 462 13.15 0.16 21.40
CA ASP A 462 14.04 0.30 22.54
C ASP A 462 15.31 1.09 22.20
N THR A 463 15.29 1.92 21.15
CA THR A 463 16.47 2.71 20.78
C THR A 463 16.83 3.70 21.89
N ARG A 464 18.12 3.85 22.17
CA ARG A 464 18.67 4.89 23.04
C ARG A 464 19.82 5.60 22.37
N ILE A 465 19.91 6.90 22.61
CA ILE A 465 21.06 7.73 22.23
C ILE A 465 21.76 8.21 23.50
N ARG A 466 23.08 8.26 23.45
CA ARG A 466 23.92 8.70 24.57
C ARG A 466 25.10 9.50 24.08
N LEU A 467 25.34 10.64 24.72
CA LEU A 467 26.56 11.42 24.56
C LEU A 467 27.48 11.09 25.72
N ARG A 468 28.77 10.86 25.44
CA ARG A 468 29.76 10.50 26.45
C ARG A 468 31.07 11.26 26.26
N VAL A 469 31.60 11.74 27.37
CA VAL A 469 32.95 12.32 27.43
C VAL A 469 33.97 11.19 27.53
N THR A 470 34.87 11.10 26.55
CA THR A 470 35.97 10.11 26.57
C THR A 470 37.32 10.70 26.93
N ASP A 471 37.46 12.02 26.88
CA ASP A 471 38.74 12.67 27.12
C ASP A 471 39.06 12.92 28.60
N SER A 472 40.36 12.98 28.89
CA SER A 472 40.93 13.27 30.19
C SER A 472 41.52 14.67 30.30
N ASP A 473 41.44 15.50 29.26
CA ASP A 473 41.83 16.91 29.32
C ASP A 473 40.89 17.66 30.31
N PRO A 474 41.40 18.09 31.47
CA PRO A 474 40.57 18.72 32.50
C PRO A 474 40.20 20.17 32.17
N GLU A 475 40.58 20.72 31.03
CA GLU A 475 40.19 22.07 30.62
C GLU A 475 39.15 22.06 29.49
N ALA A 476 38.86 20.90 28.90
CA ALA A 476 37.94 20.79 27.77
C ALA A 476 36.45 20.90 28.18
N HIS A 477 35.72 21.76 27.47
CA HIS A 477 34.27 21.93 27.59
C HIS A 477 33.56 21.66 26.25
N PHE A 478 32.44 20.93 26.29
CA PHE A 478 31.57 20.67 25.14
C PHE A 478 30.14 21.11 25.42
N TYR A 479 29.64 22.02 24.60
CA TYR A 479 28.30 22.57 24.69
C TYR A 479 27.46 22.02 23.55
N ILE A 480 26.29 21.45 23.85
CA ILE A 480 25.35 20.93 22.84
C ILE A 480 23.97 21.58 22.97
N ASP A 481 23.37 21.87 21.83
CA ASP A 481 22.03 22.45 21.70
C ASP A 481 21.31 21.91 20.45
N ASN A 482 20.02 22.21 20.30
CA ASN A 482 19.19 21.87 19.14
C ASN A 482 19.19 20.37 18.80
N VAL A 483 19.10 19.51 19.80
CA VAL A 483 19.11 18.05 19.56
C VAL A 483 17.78 17.63 18.96
N GLU A 484 17.78 17.25 17.69
CA GLU A 484 16.59 16.93 16.91
C GLU A 484 16.73 15.56 16.23
N ILE A 485 15.71 14.71 16.33
CA ILE A 485 15.58 13.51 15.49
C ILE A 485 14.43 13.73 14.52
N GLU A 486 14.75 13.76 13.23
CA GLU A 486 13.78 13.74 12.15
C GLU A 486 13.39 12.29 11.82
N ILE A 487 12.12 11.93 12.05
CA ILE A 487 11.59 10.58 11.87
C ILE A 487 10.55 10.58 10.74
N ASP A 488 10.81 9.82 9.68
CA ASP A 488 9.75 9.45 8.75
C ASP A 488 9.13 8.13 9.20
N GLY A 489 7.82 8.07 9.32
CA GLY A 489 7.13 7.02 10.08
C GLY A 489 6.25 6.06 9.29
N GLY A 490 6.48 5.73 8.02
CA GLY A 490 5.55 4.79 7.43
C GLY A 490 5.93 3.99 6.21
N ASP A 491 5.25 2.85 6.14
CA ASP A 491 5.17 1.91 5.02
C ASP A 491 5.48 2.65 3.73
N SER A 492 6.67 2.40 3.17
CA SER A 492 7.15 3.21 2.05
C SER A 492 6.02 3.22 1.03
N LYS A 493 5.54 4.42 0.66
CA LYS A 493 4.41 4.62 -0.25
C LYS A 493 4.54 3.84 -1.57
N ASP A 494 5.75 3.34 -1.83
CA ASP A 494 6.09 2.26 -2.73
C ASP A 494 6.93 1.15 -2.04
N PRO A 495 6.32 0.11 -1.45
CA PRO A 495 7.05 -0.94 -0.73
C PRO A 495 7.78 -1.91 -1.65
N PHE A 496 7.45 -1.91 -2.94
CA PHE A 496 8.15 -2.73 -3.92
C PHE A 496 9.35 -1.98 -4.54
N GLY A 497 9.20 -0.68 -4.82
CA GLY A 497 10.23 0.22 -5.35
C GLY A 497 10.17 0.45 -6.87
N HIS A 498 9.38 -0.32 -7.61
CA HIS A 498 9.34 -0.25 -9.08
C HIS A 498 8.70 1.05 -9.58
N GLY A 499 7.58 1.46 -8.99
CA GLY A 499 6.90 2.69 -9.41
C GLY A 499 7.71 3.96 -9.13
N SER A 500 8.50 3.99 -8.05
CA SER A 500 9.44 5.09 -7.78
C SER A 500 10.55 5.18 -8.82
N HIS A 501 11.06 4.03 -9.27
CA HIS A 501 12.07 3.96 -10.34
C HIS A 501 11.51 4.48 -11.66
N VAL A 502 10.32 4.01 -12.02
CA VAL A 502 9.58 4.47 -13.20
C VAL A 502 9.33 5.98 -13.12
N ALA A 503 8.82 6.49 -12.00
CA ALA A 503 8.57 7.92 -11.79
C ALA A 503 9.86 8.75 -11.87
N GLY A 504 10.99 8.23 -11.38
CA GLY A 504 12.30 8.88 -11.49
C GLY A 504 12.77 9.02 -12.94
N ILE A 505 12.58 8.00 -13.78
CA ILE A 505 12.89 8.11 -15.22
C ILE A 505 11.96 9.12 -15.90
N VAL A 506 10.69 9.17 -15.51
CA VAL A 506 9.73 10.13 -16.07
C VAL A 506 10.12 11.56 -15.70
N GLY A 507 10.27 11.87 -14.42
CA GLY A 507 10.31 13.26 -13.94
C GLY A 507 11.16 13.50 -12.68
N GLY A 508 12.17 12.67 -12.41
CA GLY A 508 13.14 12.98 -11.37
C GLY A 508 13.94 14.25 -11.69
N ASN A 509 14.08 15.17 -10.74
CA ASN A 509 14.88 16.38 -10.93
C ASN A 509 16.41 16.14 -10.90
N GLY A 510 16.83 14.99 -10.36
CA GLY A 510 18.23 14.57 -10.28
C GLY A 510 19.08 15.36 -9.26
N ASN A 511 18.47 16.21 -8.41
CA ASN A 511 19.18 17.07 -7.47
C ASN A 511 20.02 16.27 -6.47
N VAL A 512 19.51 15.16 -5.96
CA VAL A 512 20.24 14.28 -5.02
C VAL A 512 21.52 13.73 -5.66
N SER A 513 21.53 13.56 -6.98
CA SER A 513 22.69 13.10 -7.74
C SER A 513 23.55 14.23 -8.33
N ASN A 514 23.36 15.48 -7.92
CA ASN A 514 23.97 16.67 -8.53
C ASN A 514 23.75 16.75 -10.05
N GLY A 515 22.55 16.37 -10.50
CA GLY A 515 22.15 16.37 -11.90
C GLY A 515 22.66 15.19 -12.73
N ALA A 516 23.22 14.14 -12.12
CA ALA A 516 23.69 12.97 -12.86
C ALA A 516 22.55 12.08 -13.39
N TYR A 517 21.43 12.01 -12.67
CA TYR A 517 20.30 11.13 -12.98
C TYR A 517 18.93 11.84 -13.08
N PRO A 518 18.79 12.87 -13.94
CA PRO A 518 17.50 13.48 -14.19
C PRO A 518 16.59 12.56 -15.01
N GLY A 519 15.30 12.66 -14.77
CA GLY A 519 14.27 12.10 -15.63
C GLY A 519 14.14 12.86 -16.95
N VAL A 520 13.28 12.37 -17.84
CA VAL A 520 13.06 12.97 -19.16
C VAL A 520 12.31 14.31 -19.06
N ALA A 521 11.33 14.42 -18.16
CA ALA A 521 10.51 15.60 -17.93
C ALA A 521 10.55 16.03 -16.45
N PRO A 522 11.68 16.55 -15.93
CA PRO A 522 11.86 16.91 -14.51
C PRO A 522 10.81 17.88 -13.92
N GLY A 523 10.17 18.70 -14.75
CA GLY A 523 9.13 19.64 -14.31
C GLY A 523 7.72 19.05 -14.25
N ALA A 524 7.50 17.83 -14.77
CA ALA A 524 6.18 17.21 -14.80
C ALA A 524 5.74 16.80 -13.38
N THR A 525 4.45 16.94 -13.12
CA THR A 525 3.86 16.55 -11.83
C THR A 525 3.51 15.06 -11.85
N ILE A 526 3.92 14.30 -10.84
CA ILE A 526 3.63 12.87 -10.74
C ILE A 526 2.38 12.62 -9.90
N HIS A 527 1.45 11.83 -10.44
CA HIS A 527 0.32 11.26 -9.71
C HIS A 527 0.55 9.75 -9.54
N SER A 528 0.83 9.34 -8.31
CA SER A 528 1.06 7.93 -7.99
C SER A 528 -0.26 7.19 -7.87
N ILE A 529 -0.47 6.16 -8.68
CA ILE A 529 -1.66 5.30 -8.60
C ILE A 529 -1.20 3.85 -8.38
N ARG A 530 -1.30 3.41 -7.13
CA ARG A 530 -0.85 2.09 -6.69
C ARG A 530 -1.85 1.01 -7.06
N VAL A 531 -1.42 0.08 -7.91
CA VAL A 531 -2.14 -1.11 -8.37
C VAL A 531 -1.42 -2.42 -8.02
N PHE A 532 -0.19 -2.34 -7.47
CA PHE A 532 0.50 -3.49 -6.90
C PHE A 532 0.62 -3.45 -5.37
N ASP A 533 0.60 -4.63 -4.77
CA ASP A 533 0.93 -4.84 -3.37
C ASP A 533 2.45 -4.72 -3.10
N ALA A 534 2.86 -4.88 -1.84
CA ALA A 534 4.27 -4.81 -1.43
C ALA A 534 5.18 -5.88 -2.07
N ALA A 535 4.61 -6.93 -2.65
CA ALA A 535 5.34 -7.97 -3.37
C ALA A 535 5.35 -7.73 -4.90
N GLY A 536 4.85 -6.59 -5.37
CA GLY A 536 4.76 -6.28 -6.80
C GLY A 536 3.66 -7.08 -7.52
N ARG A 537 2.64 -7.55 -6.79
CA ARG A 537 1.53 -8.35 -7.35
C ARG A 537 0.28 -7.49 -7.48
N GLY A 538 -0.46 -7.67 -8.56
CA GLY A 538 -1.77 -7.05 -8.76
C GLY A 538 -2.60 -7.88 -9.73
N VAL A 539 -3.85 -7.48 -9.93
CA VAL A 539 -4.77 -8.11 -10.90
C VAL A 539 -5.31 -7.08 -11.90
N ALA A 540 -5.77 -7.54 -13.06
CA ALA A 540 -6.27 -6.66 -14.12
C ALA A 540 -7.36 -5.71 -13.61
N SER A 541 -8.23 -6.17 -12.71
CA SER A 541 -9.27 -5.32 -12.12
C SER A 541 -8.77 -4.17 -11.26
N ASP A 542 -7.59 -4.27 -10.64
CA ASP A 542 -6.96 -3.16 -9.91
C ASP A 542 -6.49 -2.07 -10.89
N ALA A 543 -5.89 -2.46 -12.02
CA ALA A 543 -5.49 -1.54 -13.07
C ALA A 543 -6.70 -0.89 -13.76
N ILE A 544 -7.79 -1.63 -13.99
CA ILE A 544 -9.03 -1.06 -14.55
C ILE A 544 -9.63 -0.04 -13.57
N ALA A 545 -9.58 -0.30 -12.26
CA ALA A 545 -10.06 0.68 -11.28
C ALA A 545 -9.21 1.95 -11.25
N ALA A 546 -7.89 1.83 -11.41
CA ALA A 546 -7.01 2.97 -11.57
C ALA A 546 -7.37 3.81 -12.80
N LEU A 547 -7.62 3.16 -13.95
CA LEU A 547 -8.07 3.84 -15.17
C LEU A 547 -9.46 4.50 -14.98
N ASP A 548 -10.35 3.88 -14.21
CA ASP A 548 -11.67 4.42 -13.88
C ASP A 548 -11.57 5.68 -13.02
N TRP A 549 -10.62 5.69 -12.08
CA TRP A 549 -10.28 6.87 -11.30
C TRP A 549 -9.67 7.96 -12.18
N VAL A 550 -8.75 7.62 -13.09
CA VAL A 550 -8.16 8.58 -14.04
C VAL A 550 -9.24 9.24 -14.90
N LEU A 551 -10.18 8.47 -15.47
CA LEU A 551 -11.30 9.02 -16.25
C LEU A 551 -12.12 10.06 -15.48
N SER A 552 -12.25 9.85 -14.16
CA SER A 552 -13.04 10.74 -13.31
C SER A 552 -12.27 11.99 -12.85
N ASN A 553 -10.94 11.93 -12.81
CA ASN A 553 -10.12 12.90 -12.06
C ASN A 553 -9.03 13.57 -12.90
N ALA A 554 -8.74 13.09 -14.12
CA ALA A 554 -7.61 13.55 -14.91
C ALA A 554 -7.65 15.06 -15.16
N ALA A 555 -8.78 15.59 -15.61
CA ALA A 555 -8.93 17.02 -15.91
C ALA A 555 -8.70 17.90 -14.68
N ALA A 556 -9.21 17.51 -13.51
CA ALA A 556 -9.07 18.28 -12.27
C ALA A 556 -7.64 18.25 -11.71
N ASN A 557 -6.86 17.22 -12.07
CA ASN A 557 -5.49 17.01 -11.60
C ASN A 557 -4.45 17.35 -12.67
N GLY A 558 -4.85 17.86 -13.84
CA GLY A 558 -3.93 18.12 -14.95
C GLY A 558 -3.28 16.86 -15.53
N ILE A 559 -3.82 15.65 -15.28
CA ILE A 559 -3.25 14.40 -15.80
C ILE A 559 -3.47 14.35 -17.31
N ARG A 560 -2.37 14.37 -18.07
CA ARG A 560 -2.37 14.31 -19.54
C ARG A 560 -1.71 13.06 -20.09
N VAL A 561 -0.90 12.38 -19.28
CA VAL A 561 -0.22 11.12 -19.66
C VAL A 561 -0.46 10.07 -18.58
N VAL A 562 -0.69 8.83 -19.00
CA VAL A 562 -0.79 7.63 -18.15
C VAL A 562 0.33 6.68 -18.56
N ASN A 563 1.22 6.40 -17.61
CA ASN A 563 2.28 5.42 -17.75
C ASN A 563 1.84 4.10 -17.11
N MET A 564 1.76 3.03 -17.91
CA MET A 564 1.46 1.67 -17.45
C MET A 564 2.64 0.75 -17.77
N SER A 565 3.58 0.68 -16.82
CA SER A 565 4.75 -0.19 -16.87
C SER A 565 4.41 -1.60 -16.36
N LEU A 566 3.30 -2.15 -16.85
CA LEU A 566 2.68 -3.39 -16.41
C LEU A 566 1.91 -4.09 -17.53
N GLY A 567 1.61 -5.37 -17.31
CA GLY A 567 0.74 -6.10 -18.22
C GLY A 567 0.42 -7.54 -17.78
N LYS A 568 -0.42 -8.19 -18.58
CA LYS A 568 -0.78 -9.61 -18.48
C LYS A 568 -0.62 -10.32 -19.83
N GLY A 569 -0.62 -11.65 -19.83
CA GLY A 569 -0.74 -12.43 -21.05
C GLY A 569 -2.01 -12.08 -21.85
N ILE A 570 -1.93 -12.24 -23.18
CA ILE A 570 -3.09 -12.11 -24.06
C ILE A 570 -3.82 -13.46 -24.07
N GLU A 571 -5.01 -13.50 -23.49
CA GLU A 571 -5.90 -14.67 -23.52
C GLU A 571 -7.09 -14.44 -24.48
N GLU A 572 -7.37 -13.18 -24.81
CA GLU A 572 -8.50 -12.77 -25.62
C GLU A 572 -8.11 -11.76 -26.70
N SER A 573 -8.97 -11.60 -27.71
CA SER A 573 -8.85 -10.52 -28.70
C SER A 573 -8.92 -9.15 -28.02
N ASN A 574 -8.18 -8.18 -28.52
CA ASN A 574 -8.17 -6.79 -28.08
C ASN A 574 -9.56 -6.13 -28.11
N THR A 575 -10.52 -6.69 -28.87
CA THR A 575 -11.91 -6.21 -28.94
C THR A 575 -12.76 -6.55 -27.71
N ILE A 576 -12.32 -7.51 -26.91
CA ILE A 576 -13.00 -7.97 -25.68
C ILE A 576 -12.08 -8.05 -24.45
N ASP A 577 -10.77 -7.81 -24.60
CA ASP A 577 -9.86 -7.69 -23.47
C ASP A 577 -10.24 -6.46 -22.62
N PRO A 578 -10.65 -6.63 -21.35
CA PRO A 578 -11.15 -5.53 -20.54
C PRO A 578 -10.10 -4.48 -20.23
N LEU A 579 -8.82 -4.86 -20.14
CA LEU A 579 -7.74 -3.91 -19.88
C LEU A 579 -7.45 -3.06 -21.13
N VAL A 580 -7.52 -3.67 -22.32
CA VAL A 580 -7.47 -2.93 -23.61
C VAL A 580 -8.63 -1.94 -23.72
N LEU A 581 -9.86 -2.41 -23.50
CA LEU A 581 -11.04 -1.56 -23.57
C LEU A 581 -10.96 -0.39 -22.59
N ALA A 582 -10.40 -0.61 -21.39
CA ALA A 582 -10.22 0.44 -20.40
C ALA A 582 -9.20 1.49 -20.83
N VAL A 583 -8.02 1.08 -21.33
CA VAL A 583 -7.00 2.05 -21.80
C VAL A 583 -7.45 2.82 -23.04
N GLU A 584 -8.21 2.19 -23.94
CA GLU A 584 -8.73 2.87 -25.12
C GLU A 584 -9.76 3.93 -24.78
N GLN A 585 -10.55 3.75 -23.72
CA GLN A 585 -11.48 4.79 -23.27
C GLN A 585 -10.75 5.98 -22.62
N VAL A 586 -9.67 5.73 -21.87
CA VAL A 586 -8.78 6.79 -21.35
C VAL A 586 -8.12 7.56 -22.49
N TRP A 587 -7.66 6.84 -23.52
CA TRP A 587 -7.13 7.43 -24.74
C TRP A 587 -8.14 8.31 -25.46
N ASP A 588 -9.37 7.81 -25.65
CA ASP A 588 -10.45 8.55 -26.31
C ASP A 588 -10.91 9.77 -25.49
N ALA A 589 -10.66 9.80 -24.18
CA ALA A 589 -10.87 10.95 -23.31
C ALA A 589 -9.78 12.04 -23.43
N GLY A 590 -8.78 11.85 -24.31
CA GLY A 590 -7.73 12.84 -24.59
C GLY A 590 -6.48 12.71 -23.72
N VAL A 591 -6.36 11.64 -22.94
CA VAL A 591 -5.17 11.33 -22.12
C VAL A 591 -4.26 10.39 -22.91
N VAL A 592 -2.98 10.72 -23.03
CA VAL A 592 -1.99 9.85 -23.70
C VAL A 592 -1.76 8.61 -22.83
N VAL A 593 -1.90 7.42 -23.41
CA VAL A 593 -1.61 6.16 -22.70
C VAL A 593 -0.38 5.50 -23.30
N VAL A 594 0.62 5.27 -22.46
CA VAL A 594 1.91 4.64 -22.81
C VAL A 594 2.05 3.36 -22.00
N VAL A 595 2.26 2.24 -22.69
CA VAL A 595 2.25 0.90 -22.10
C VAL A 595 3.49 0.12 -22.50
N SER A 596 4.00 -0.71 -21.60
CA SER A 596 5.14 -1.58 -21.87
C SER A 596 4.77 -2.75 -22.78
N ALA A 597 5.68 -3.13 -23.70
CA ALA A 597 5.51 -4.30 -24.55
C ALA A 597 5.53 -5.63 -23.75
N GLY A 598 6.32 -5.68 -22.67
CA GLY A 598 6.58 -6.88 -21.85
C GLY A 598 8.02 -7.37 -21.97
N ASN A 599 8.45 -8.27 -21.09
CA ASN A 599 9.84 -8.78 -21.03
C ASN A 599 10.01 -10.25 -21.48
N TYR A 600 9.22 -10.71 -22.45
CA TYR A 600 9.16 -12.09 -22.91
C TYR A 600 9.81 -12.33 -24.28
N GLY A 601 10.64 -11.41 -24.79
CA GLY A 601 11.25 -11.53 -26.13
C GLY A 601 12.09 -12.78 -26.37
N ARG A 602 12.62 -13.39 -25.30
CA ARG A 602 13.38 -14.66 -25.37
C ARG A 602 12.51 -15.87 -25.65
N ASP A 603 11.20 -15.74 -25.46
CA ASP A 603 10.20 -16.77 -25.77
C ASP A 603 9.81 -16.75 -27.25
N GLY A 604 10.32 -15.76 -28.02
CA GLY A 604 10.14 -15.62 -29.46
C GLY A 604 9.19 -14.47 -29.84
N ASN A 605 8.56 -14.63 -31.00
CA ASN A 605 7.57 -13.67 -31.52
C ASN A 605 6.21 -13.86 -30.82
N MET A 606 5.29 -12.90 -31.02
CA MET A 606 3.95 -12.92 -30.40
C MET A 606 3.96 -12.87 -28.88
N THR A 607 4.94 -12.16 -28.33
CA THR A 607 5.18 -12.05 -26.88
C THR A 607 4.68 -10.74 -26.30
N ILE A 608 4.10 -9.84 -27.12
CA ILE A 608 3.45 -8.61 -26.66
C ILE A 608 2.36 -8.94 -25.65
N THR A 609 2.31 -8.16 -24.58
CA THR A 609 1.35 -8.33 -23.48
C THR A 609 0.15 -7.40 -23.61
N SER A 610 -0.94 -7.69 -22.91
CA SER A 610 -2.06 -6.77 -22.74
C SER A 610 -1.75 -5.78 -21.61
N PRO A 611 -2.00 -4.47 -21.78
CA PRO A 611 -2.80 -3.85 -22.86
C PRO A 611 -2.00 -3.36 -24.09
N GLY A 612 -0.73 -3.75 -24.23
CA GLY A 612 0.11 -3.42 -25.39
C GLY A 612 -0.37 -3.96 -26.74
N ASN A 613 -1.37 -4.84 -26.74
CA ASN A 613 -2.05 -5.31 -27.95
C ASN A 613 -3.15 -4.38 -28.47
N SER A 614 -3.46 -3.28 -27.78
CA SER A 614 -4.33 -2.23 -28.32
C SER A 614 -3.72 -1.59 -29.56
N ARG A 615 -4.54 -1.33 -30.58
CA ARG A 615 -4.11 -0.61 -31.78
C ARG A 615 -3.95 0.89 -31.56
N LYS A 616 -4.63 1.47 -30.56
CA LYS A 616 -4.65 2.92 -30.32
C LYS A 616 -3.46 3.39 -29.51
N VAL A 617 -3.25 2.79 -28.34
CA VAL A 617 -2.26 3.27 -27.36
C VAL A 617 -0.83 3.09 -27.86
N ILE A 618 0.11 3.75 -27.18
CA ILE A 618 1.55 3.68 -27.50
C ILE A 618 2.16 2.52 -26.73
N THR A 619 2.66 1.52 -27.45
CA THR A 619 3.33 0.35 -26.87
C THR A 619 4.83 0.43 -27.09
N VAL A 620 5.60 0.31 -26.02
CA VAL A 620 7.04 0.61 -26.02
C VAL A 620 7.86 -0.65 -25.75
N GLY A 621 8.73 -0.99 -26.70
CA GLY A 621 9.79 -2.00 -26.50
C GLY A 621 11.07 -1.38 -25.96
N SER A 622 12.04 -2.22 -25.61
CA SER A 622 13.32 -1.80 -25.01
C SER A 622 14.46 -2.00 -25.99
N LEU A 623 15.38 -1.03 -26.05
CA LEU A 623 16.73 -1.23 -26.57
C LEU A 623 17.78 -1.10 -25.47
N THR A 624 18.96 -1.64 -25.79
CA THR A 624 20.21 -1.33 -25.08
C THR A 624 21.02 -0.36 -25.94
N ASP A 625 21.60 0.63 -25.28
CA ASP A 625 22.49 1.64 -25.87
C ASP A 625 23.98 1.33 -25.67
N SER A 626 24.26 0.15 -25.13
CA SER A 626 25.60 -0.37 -24.83
C SER A 626 26.48 0.53 -23.94
N GLY A 627 25.92 1.61 -23.38
CA GLY A 627 26.65 2.60 -22.59
C GLY A 627 27.64 3.47 -23.38
N THR A 628 27.50 3.55 -24.70
CA THR A 628 28.47 4.21 -25.60
C THR A 628 28.11 5.66 -25.94
N GLY A 629 27.07 6.20 -25.29
CA GLY A 629 26.75 7.62 -25.36
C GLY A 629 26.10 8.02 -26.68
N ASN A 630 26.79 8.85 -27.46
CA ASN A 630 26.31 9.33 -28.78
C ASN A 630 26.70 8.41 -29.94
N ASP A 631 27.41 7.33 -29.66
CA ASP A 631 27.62 6.27 -30.64
C ASP A 631 26.39 5.37 -30.64
N PHE A 632 25.69 5.32 -31.76
CA PHE A 632 24.49 4.50 -31.94
C PHE A 632 24.78 3.21 -32.72
N SER A 633 26.04 2.96 -33.07
CA SER A 633 26.42 1.85 -33.96
C SER A 633 26.33 0.47 -33.29
N ASP A 634 26.28 0.43 -31.95
CA ASP A 634 26.15 -0.77 -31.15
C ASP A 634 24.84 -0.83 -30.33
N ASP A 635 23.87 0.03 -30.68
CA ASP A 635 22.50 -0.06 -30.20
C ASP A 635 21.81 -1.29 -30.79
N TYR A 636 21.05 -2.03 -29.98
CA TYR A 636 20.19 -3.09 -30.47
C TYR A 636 18.98 -3.32 -29.57
N VAL A 637 17.92 -3.92 -30.13
CA VAL A 637 16.72 -4.28 -29.37
C VAL A 637 17.10 -5.22 -28.22
N SER A 638 16.71 -4.88 -26.99
CA SER A 638 17.03 -5.67 -25.81
C SER A 638 16.49 -7.09 -25.96
N THR A 639 17.30 -8.10 -25.64
CA THR A 639 16.92 -9.53 -25.80
C THR A 639 15.64 -9.92 -25.07
N PHE A 640 15.28 -9.23 -23.98
CA PHE A 640 14.05 -9.47 -23.24
C PHE A 640 12.84 -8.73 -23.81
N SER A 641 13.02 -7.72 -24.67
CA SER A 641 11.91 -6.91 -25.17
C SER A 641 10.94 -7.77 -25.96
N SER A 642 9.67 -7.79 -25.55
CA SER A 642 8.64 -8.54 -26.26
C SER A 642 8.46 -8.04 -27.69
N MET A 643 8.15 -8.96 -28.58
CA MET A 643 8.08 -8.72 -30.01
C MET A 643 6.72 -9.15 -30.57
N GLY A 644 6.25 -8.40 -31.56
CA GLY A 644 5.02 -8.68 -32.27
C GLY A 644 5.14 -9.79 -33.33
N PRO A 645 4.13 -9.87 -34.22
CA PRO A 645 2.85 -9.19 -34.06
C PRO A 645 2.11 -9.68 -32.80
N THR A 646 1.07 -9.00 -32.36
CA THR A 646 0.32 -9.44 -31.17
C THR A 646 -0.28 -10.84 -31.38
N LEU A 647 -0.33 -11.64 -30.31
CA LEU A 647 -1.00 -12.94 -30.35
C LEU A 647 -2.50 -12.76 -30.69
N GLY A 648 -3.03 -13.62 -31.57
CA GLY A 648 -4.44 -13.62 -31.98
C GLY A 648 -4.79 -12.59 -33.06
N ASP A 649 -4.71 -11.30 -32.72
CA ASP A 649 -5.18 -10.21 -33.61
C ASP A 649 -4.13 -9.75 -34.64
N HIS A 650 -2.89 -10.22 -34.52
CA HIS A 650 -1.78 -9.92 -35.41
C HIS A 650 -1.52 -8.41 -35.67
N VAL A 651 -1.62 -7.58 -34.64
CA VAL A 651 -1.26 -6.15 -34.73
C VAL A 651 0.27 -6.01 -34.74
N LEU A 652 0.82 -5.19 -35.63
CA LEU A 652 2.23 -4.84 -35.63
C LEU A 652 2.56 -4.00 -34.39
N LYS A 653 3.39 -4.56 -33.51
CA LYS A 653 3.81 -4.01 -32.22
C LYS A 653 5.26 -4.44 -31.93
N PRO A 654 6.04 -3.71 -31.09
CA PRO A 654 5.68 -2.44 -30.44
C PRO A 654 5.53 -1.28 -31.44
N ASP A 655 5.04 -0.12 -31.00
CA ASP A 655 4.94 1.06 -31.88
C ASP A 655 6.30 1.73 -32.10
N LEU A 656 7.13 1.76 -31.06
CA LEU A 656 8.51 2.22 -31.06
C LEU A 656 9.28 1.57 -29.90
N ILE A 657 10.59 1.78 -29.88
CA ILE A 657 11.46 1.34 -28.78
C ILE A 657 12.16 2.54 -28.14
N ALA A 658 12.51 2.42 -26.86
CA ALA A 658 13.29 3.43 -26.14
C ALA A 658 14.33 2.75 -25.23
N PRO A 659 15.36 3.48 -24.75
CA PRO A 659 16.30 2.94 -23.79
C PRO A 659 15.57 2.35 -22.58
N GLY A 660 15.73 1.05 -22.38
CA GLY A 660 15.10 0.32 -21.29
C GLY A 660 16.05 -0.64 -20.59
N ASN A 661 17.31 -0.70 -21.02
CA ASN A 661 18.33 -1.55 -20.40
C ASN A 661 19.16 -0.73 -19.41
N ARG A 662 19.06 -1.07 -18.12
CA ARG A 662 19.93 -0.55 -17.02
C ARG A 662 19.85 0.94 -16.76
N LEU A 663 18.64 1.43 -16.65
CA LEU A 663 18.38 2.81 -16.28
C LEU A 663 18.57 2.95 -14.77
N ILE A 664 19.28 3.99 -14.37
CA ILE A 664 19.48 4.38 -12.98
C ILE A 664 18.40 5.38 -12.64
N ALA A 665 17.59 5.14 -11.61
CA ALA A 665 16.56 6.10 -11.19
C ALA A 665 16.23 5.94 -9.72
N ALA A 666 15.44 6.89 -9.21
CA ALA A 666 15.05 7.02 -7.81
C ALA A 666 14.52 5.68 -7.25
N MET A 667 14.93 5.35 -6.02
CA MET A 667 14.55 4.11 -5.36
C MET A 667 14.33 4.37 -3.86
N PRO A 668 13.20 3.93 -3.27
CA PRO A 668 12.99 4.04 -1.84
C PRO A 668 14.02 3.24 -1.05
N ALA A 669 14.42 3.79 0.12
CA ALA A 669 15.41 3.17 0.99
C ALA A 669 15.05 1.74 1.41
N LYS A 670 13.75 1.47 1.67
CA LYS A 670 13.22 0.15 2.06
C LYS A 670 12.48 -0.60 0.94
N GLY A 671 12.58 -0.15 -0.32
CA GLY A 671 11.94 -0.84 -1.44
C GLY A 671 12.41 -2.29 -1.57
N LYS A 672 11.48 -3.23 -1.73
CA LYS A 672 11.81 -4.67 -1.87
C LYS A 672 12.85 -4.91 -2.96
N LEU A 673 12.75 -4.24 -4.11
CA LEU A 673 13.71 -4.39 -5.21
C LEU A 673 15.13 -3.98 -4.83
N LYS A 674 15.30 -2.93 -4.02
CA LYS A 674 16.63 -2.53 -3.51
C LYS A 674 17.23 -3.64 -2.63
N LYS A 675 16.42 -4.23 -1.76
CA LYS A 675 16.81 -5.36 -0.89
C LYS A 675 17.14 -6.62 -1.70
N ASP A 676 16.34 -6.93 -2.71
CA ASP A 676 16.53 -8.11 -3.56
C ASP A 676 17.74 -7.95 -4.51
N LEU A 677 18.11 -6.71 -4.86
CA LEU A 677 19.14 -6.38 -5.85
C LEU A 677 20.22 -5.43 -5.28
N PRO A 678 20.92 -5.79 -4.18
CA PRO A 678 21.90 -4.90 -3.54
C PRO A 678 23.05 -4.53 -4.48
N ASN A 679 23.45 -5.44 -5.37
CA ASN A 679 24.49 -5.22 -6.38
C ASN A 679 24.09 -4.23 -7.50
N ARG A 680 22.86 -3.71 -7.47
CA ARG A 680 22.34 -2.71 -8.42
C ARG A 680 22.15 -1.34 -7.79
N VAL A 681 22.43 -1.21 -6.51
CA VAL A 681 22.41 0.09 -5.84
C VAL A 681 23.53 0.94 -6.42
N THR A 682 23.17 2.11 -6.92
CA THR A 682 24.15 3.02 -7.53
C THR A 682 24.86 3.80 -6.44
N ALA A 683 26.20 3.79 -6.49
CA ALA A 683 27.03 4.73 -5.74
C ALA A 683 27.16 6.03 -6.55
N CYS A 684 26.90 7.18 -5.93
CA CYS A 684 27.00 8.48 -6.60
C CYS A 684 27.75 9.54 -5.76
N GLY A 685 28.46 9.12 -4.72
CA GLY A 685 29.17 10.00 -3.78
C GLY A 685 28.49 10.13 -2.42
N ASN A 686 29.01 11.03 -1.58
CA ASN A 686 28.51 11.28 -0.23
C ASN A 686 27.07 11.85 -0.29
N GLY A 687 26.17 11.32 0.53
CA GLY A 687 24.79 11.81 0.67
C GLY A 687 23.76 11.31 -0.35
N CYS A 688 24.17 10.58 -1.40
CA CYS A 688 23.24 10.07 -2.41
C CYS A 688 23.28 8.54 -2.62
N THR A 689 24.30 7.86 -2.07
CA THR A 689 24.42 6.40 -2.15
C THR A 689 23.21 5.73 -1.49
N GLY A 690 22.53 4.83 -2.23
CA GLY A 690 21.31 4.18 -1.75
C GLY A 690 20.00 4.83 -2.16
N ASN A 691 20.01 6.00 -2.80
CA ASN A 691 18.81 6.66 -3.34
C ASN A 691 18.45 6.23 -4.76
N TYR A 692 19.33 5.48 -5.43
CA TYR A 692 19.14 5.06 -6.81
C TYR A 692 19.38 3.57 -7.00
N LEU A 693 18.64 2.98 -7.93
CA LEU A 693 18.82 1.59 -8.36
C LEU A 693 18.93 1.52 -9.87
N GLU A 694 19.73 0.59 -10.37
CA GLU A 694 19.81 0.25 -11.78
C GLU A 694 18.83 -0.89 -12.11
N LEU A 695 17.84 -0.63 -12.98
CA LEU A 695 16.86 -1.62 -13.44
C LEU A 695 16.80 -1.69 -14.97
N SER A 696 16.41 -2.85 -15.49
CA SER A 696 16.17 -3.06 -16.93
C SER A 696 14.75 -3.56 -17.15
N GLY A 697 14.14 -3.17 -18.27
CA GLY A 697 12.81 -3.61 -18.64
C GLY A 697 12.13 -2.68 -19.62
N THR A 698 11.12 -3.20 -20.32
CA THR A 698 10.20 -2.36 -21.11
C THR A 698 9.45 -1.35 -20.25
N SER A 699 9.34 -1.58 -18.94
CA SER A 699 8.89 -0.58 -17.94
C SER A 699 9.69 0.73 -17.99
N MET A 700 11.02 0.63 -18.09
CA MET A 700 11.92 1.80 -18.09
C MET A 700 11.83 2.53 -19.44
N ALA A 701 11.72 1.79 -20.54
CA ALA A 701 11.50 2.38 -21.87
C ALA A 701 10.14 3.11 -21.96
N THR A 702 9.10 2.55 -21.35
CA THR A 702 7.76 3.17 -21.25
C THR A 702 7.84 4.50 -20.52
N ALA A 703 8.61 4.58 -19.42
CA ALA A 703 8.83 5.81 -18.68
C ALA A 703 9.51 6.90 -19.53
N MET A 704 10.51 6.54 -20.35
CA MET A 704 11.17 7.47 -21.27
C MET A 704 10.18 8.11 -22.26
N VAL A 705 9.33 7.28 -22.88
CA VAL A 705 8.32 7.75 -23.85
C VAL A 705 7.22 8.57 -23.16
N SER A 706 6.83 8.20 -21.93
CA SER A 706 5.89 8.99 -21.13
C SER A 706 6.40 10.39 -20.83
N GLY A 707 7.69 10.53 -20.47
CA GLY A 707 8.32 11.83 -20.30
C GLY A 707 8.41 12.63 -21.61
N ALA A 708 8.75 11.98 -22.73
CA ALA A 708 8.77 12.64 -24.04
C ALA A 708 7.37 13.17 -24.43
N ALA A 709 6.32 12.40 -24.20
CA ALA A 709 4.95 12.84 -24.43
C ALA A 709 4.57 14.05 -23.56
N ALA A 710 5.05 14.10 -22.30
CA ALA A 710 4.83 15.24 -21.41
C ALA A 710 5.58 16.51 -21.87
N LEU A 711 6.80 16.37 -22.40
CA LEU A 711 7.53 17.49 -23.01
C LEU A 711 6.78 18.04 -24.23
N MET A 712 6.30 17.15 -25.13
CA MET A 712 5.51 17.56 -26.29
C MET A 712 4.22 18.28 -25.90
N LEU A 713 3.56 17.82 -24.83
CA LEU A 713 2.36 18.47 -24.28
C LEU A 713 2.66 19.79 -23.56
N THR A 714 3.87 19.99 -23.08
CA THR A 714 4.29 21.29 -22.55
C THR A 714 4.48 22.28 -23.70
N GLU A 715 5.12 21.84 -24.78
CA GLU A 715 5.38 22.70 -25.93
C GLU A 715 4.10 23.04 -26.71
N ASP A 716 3.20 22.05 -26.87
CA ASP A 716 1.89 22.22 -27.48
C ASP A 716 0.81 21.45 -26.68
N PRO A 717 0.12 22.13 -25.74
CA PRO A 717 -0.94 21.50 -24.94
C PRO A 717 -2.15 21.02 -25.74
N SER A 718 -2.30 21.45 -27.01
CA SER A 718 -3.43 21.12 -27.88
C SER A 718 -3.28 19.78 -28.59
N LEU A 719 -2.11 19.15 -28.53
CA LEU A 719 -1.86 17.87 -29.18
C LEU A 719 -2.80 16.77 -28.70
N SER A 720 -3.40 16.08 -29.67
CA SER A 720 -4.18 14.87 -29.40
C SER A 720 -3.26 13.66 -29.16
N PRO A 721 -3.71 12.64 -28.41
CA PRO A 721 -2.93 11.41 -28.22
C PRO A 721 -2.49 10.77 -29.54
N SER A 722 -3.36 10.79 -30.56
CA SER A 722 -3.04 10.26 -31.89
C SER A 722 -1.96 11.06 -32.61
N THR A 723 -1.95 12.40 -32.45
CA THR A 723 -0.88 13.23 -33.01
C THR A 723 0.45 12.94 -32.30
N ILE A 724 0.45 12.84 -30.97
CA ILE A 724 1.66 12.51 -30.19
C ILE A 724 2.25 11.17 -30.65
N LYS A 725 1.42 10.13 -30.72
CA LYS A 725 1.84 8.81 -31.24
C LYS A 725 2.41 8.90 -32.65
N ALA A 726 1.73 9.59 -33.57
CA ALA A 726 2.18 9.74 -34.95
C ALA A 726 3.53 10.46 -35.05
N ARG A 727 3.71 11.56 -34.30
CA ARG A 727 4.97 12.31 -34.27
C ARG A 727 6.11 11.46 -33.72
N LEU A 728 5.91 10.81 -32.57
CA LEU A 728 6.90 9.90 -31.96
C LEU A 728 7.33 8.79 -32.92
N MET A 729 6.39 8.15 -33.62
CA MET A 729 6.69 7.09 -34.58
C MET A 729 7.39 7.61 -35.85
N ARG A 730 6.96 8.78 -36.35
CA ARG A 730 7.49 9.38 -37.58
C ARG A 730 8.91 9.91 -37.38
N SER A 731 9.20 10.49 -36.22
CA SER A 731 10.52 11.04 -35.89
C SER A 731 11.51 10.00 -35.38
N ALA A 732 11.06 8.77 -35.07
CA ALA A 732 11.90 7.71 -34.53
C ALA A 732 13.10 7.41 -35.43
N ARG A 733 14.29 7.35 -34.81
CA ARG A 733 15.54 6.97 -35.46
C ARG A 733 15.49 5.51 -35.89
N LYS A 734 15.77 5.24 -37.16
CA LYS A 734 15.76 3.88 -37.70
C LYS A 734 16.96 3.08 -37.19
N ILE A 735 16.72 1.79 -36.97
CA ILE A 735 17.69 0.79 -36.54
C ILE A 735 17.53 -0.45 -37.42
N ASP A 736 18.61 -1.20 -37.63
CA ASP A 736 18.57 -2.46 -38.37
C ASP A 736 17.99 -3.58 -37.50
N ALA A 737 16.65 -3.65 -37.43
CA ALA A 737 15.92 -4.66 -36.68
C ALA A 737 14.57 -4.96 -37.34
N ASP A 738 14.02 -6.13 -37.03
CA ASP A 738 12.67 -6.50 -37.46
C ASP A 738 11.65 -5.44 -36.95
N PRO A 739 10.71 -4.94 -37.78
CA PRO A 739 9.67 -4.01 -37.32
C PRO A 739 8.77 -4.59 -36.21
N THR A 740 8.63 -5.92 -36.13
CA THR A 740 7.95 -6.58 -35.01
C THR A 740 8.74 -6.52 -33.70
N ALA A 741 10.02 -6.15 -33.74
CA ALA A 741 10.86 -5.95 -32.56
C ALA A 741 11.07 -4.45 -32.26
N SER A 742 11.24 -3.63 -33.31
CA SER A 742 11.62 -2.22 -33.21
C SER A 742 10.49 -1.22 -33.43
N GLY A 743 9.35 -1.66 -33.97
CA GLY A 743 8.26 -0.79 -34.38
C GLY A 743 8.72 0.23 -35.43
N ALA A 744 8.43 1.50 -35.19
CA ALA A 744 8.87 2.60 -36.03
C ALA A 744 10.35 2.97 -35.85
N GLY A 745 11.03 2.45 -34.81
CA GLY A 745 12.43 2.76 -34.50
C GLY A 745 12.62 3.25 -33.07
N VAL A 746 13.80 3.82 -32.81
CA VAL A 746 14.23 4.33 -31.51
C VAL A 746 13.68 5.72 -31.25
N LEU A 747 13.14 5.96 -30.06
CA LEU A 747 12.72 7.27 -29.58
C LEU A 747 13.82 8.33 -29.82
N ASP A 748 13.44 9.41 -30.49
CA ASP A 748 14.24 10.63 -30.66
C ASP A 748 13.39 11.81 -30.18
N ILE A 749 13.72 12.31 -28.99
CA ILE A 749 12.91 13.34 -28.30
C ILE A 749 13.01 14.67 -29.03
N ASP A 750 14.22 15.09 -29.41
CA ASP A 750 14.42 16.36 -30.11
C ASP A 750 13.73 16.35 -31.47
N ALA A 751 13.80 15.24 -32.20
CA ALA A 751 13.08 15.11 -33.47
C ALA A 751 11.55 15.07 -33.28
N ALA A 752 11.05 14.47 -32.18
CA ALA A 752 9.61 14.44 -31.88
C ALA A 752 9.05 15.82 -31.52
N LEU A 753 9.80 16.63 -30.76
CA LEU A 753 9.44 18.01 -30.41
C LEU A 753 9.43 18.91 -31.66
N ASN A 754 10.42 18.73 -32.56
CA ASN A 754 10.50 19.51 -33.81
C ASN A 754 9.53 19.05 -34.91
N GLU A 755 8.91 17.87 -34.80
CA GLU A 755 7.90 17.43 -35.76
C GLU A 755 6.60 18.22 -35.55
N THR A 756 6.03 18.77 -36.62
CA THR A 756 4.88 19.69 -36.57
C THR A 756 3.61 19.11 -37.18
N GLY A 757 3.68 17.91 -37.78
CA GLY A 757 2.53 17.23 -38.37
C GLY A 757 1.37 17.06 -37.38
N ILE A 758 0.14 17.29 -37.84
CA ILE A 758 -1.09 17.06 -37.08
C ILE A 758 -1.87 15.92 -37.74
N LEU A 759 -2.30 14.94 -36.95
CA LEU A 759 -3.12 13.84 -37.44
C LEU A 759 -4.61 14.13 -37.16
N ILE A 760 -5.40 14.26 -38.23
CA ILE A 760 -6.86 14.39 -38.17
C ILE A 760 -7.46 12.97 -38.27
N GLY A 761 -7.33 12.18 -37.20
CA GLY A 761 -7.74 10.77 -37.18
C GLY A 761 -7.08 9.98 -36.06
N GLN A 762 -7.11 8.65 -36.18
CA GLN A 762 -6.46 7.74 -35.23
C GLN A 762 -5.13 7.23 -35.79
N ALA A 763 -4.08 7.25 -34.97
CA ALA A 763 -2.79 6.63 -35.27
C ALA A 763 -2.83 5.13 -34.94
N LEU A 764 -3.62 4.36 -35.68
CA LEU A 764 -3.78 2.93 -35.42
C LEU A 764 -2.53 2.16 -35.83
N SER A 765 -2.07 1.28 -34.95
CA SER A 765 -1.02 0.32 -35.31
C SER A 765 -1.53 -0.62 -36.44
N PRO A 766 -0.70 -0.92 -37.46
CA PRO A 766 -1.10 -1.75 -38.59
C PRO A 766 -1.50 -3.18 -38.20
N LEU A 767 -2.42 -3.78 -38.94
CA LEU A 767 -2.63 -5.23 -38.91
C LEU A 767 -1.63 -5.93 -39.83
N MET A 768 -1.20 -7.13 -39.43
CA MET A 768 -0.38 -8.02 -40.24
C MET A 768 -1.22 -9.23 -40.68
N GLY A 769 -1.05 -9.64 -41.94
CA GLY A 769 -1.70 -10.82 -42.49
C GLY A 769 -0.74 -11.60 -43.40
N ARG A 770 -1.05 -12.87 -43.65
CA ARG A 770 -0.38 -13.67 -44.67
C ARG A 770 -1.25 -13.77 -45.91
N THR A 771 -0.62 -13.83 -47.09
CA THR A 771 -1.33 -14.17 -48.33
C THR A 771 -1.85 -15.60 -48.29
N ASP A 772 -3.01 -15.84 -48.90
CA ASP A 772 -3.55 -17.18 -49.11
C ASP A 772 -2.65 -18.05 -50.03
N ASP A 773 -1.87 -17.40 -50.90
CA ASP A 773 -1.17 -18.04 -52.02
C ASP A 773 0.34 -18.27 -51.81
N GLY A 774 0.91 -17.90 -50.65
CA GLY A 774 2.38 -17.95 -50.46
C GLY A 774 2.92 -17.39 -49.14
N PRO A 775 4.27 -17.22 -49.03
CA PRO A 775 4.94 -16.79 -47.79
C PRO A 775 4.92 -15.28 -47.56
N ALA A 776 4.25 -14.49 -48.40
CA ALA A 776 4.26 -13.04 -48.31
C ALA A 776 3.44 -12.53 -47.12
N ILE A 777 3.95 -11.48 -46.46
CA ILE A 777 3.30 -10.79 -45.35
C ILE A 777 2.75 -9.47 -45.87
N HIS A 778 1.44 -9.24 -45.67
CA HIS A 778 0.82 -7.95 -45.85
C HIS A 778 0.81 -7.19 -44.53
N VAL A 779 1.19 -5.92 -44.59
CA VAL A 779 1.02 -4.96 -43.51
C VAL A 779 -0.03 -3.96 -43.97
N GLN A 780 -1.05 -3.74 -43.15
CA GLN A 780 -2.08 -2.75 -43.43
C GLN A 780 -1.44 -1.39 -43.64
N ASP A 781 -1.80 -0.72 -44.73
CA ASP A 781 -1.48 0.69 -44.91
C ASP A 781 -2.37 1.53 -44.00
N THR A 782 -1.74 2.22 -43.04
CA THR A 782 -2.40 3.11 -42.07
C THR A 782 -2.01 4.57 -42.30
N ALA A 783 -1.36 4.89 -43.42
CA ALA A 783 -0.89 6.23 -43.78
C ALA A 783 -2.03 7.20 -44.10
#